data_AF-A0A966Y903-F1
#
_entry.id   AF-A0A966Y903-F1
#
_cell.length_a   1.000
_cell.length_b   1.000
_cell.length_c   1.000
_cell.angle_alpha   90.00
_cell.angle_beta   90.00
_cell.angle_gamma   90.00
#
_symmetry.space_group_name_H-M   'P 1'
#
loop_
_entity.id
_entity.type
_entity.pdbx_description
1 polymer ?
#
loop_
_entity_poly.entity_id
_entity_poly.type
_entity_poly.pdbx_seq_one_letter_code
_entity_poly.pdbx_strand_id
1 'polypeptide(L)'
;DSANISTAFVTVSSIIWSIVLPSSIPMPLVTRNASIAVLREIGVETGGSNVQFGVCPETGRVVVIEMNPRVSRSSALASKATGFPIAKIAAKLAVGYTLDELDNDITKVTPASFEPTIDYVVTKIPRFAFEKFQGSEPYLTTAMKSVGEAMAIGRTIHESLQKALASMETGLTGFDEVEIEDAPEKSAVIKAISKQTPDRMRTIAQAMRHGLTNDEIHGVTKFDPWFLDRIREIVEAEEQVRQNGLPTATADMRRLKMMGFTDARLAKLTGFTEADVRKSRHGLGVTAVFKRIDTCAAEFEAQTPYMYSTYEAPMMGEVECEARPSDKKKVVILGGGPNRIGQGIEFDYCCCHACFSLTDVGYETIMINCNPETVSTDYDTSDRLYFEPLTFEHVMEILQIEQENGTLHGVIVQFGGQTPLKLAKALEAEGIPILGTSPDAIDLAEDRERFQALVNQLGLKQPKNGIASTDAQALEIATEIGFPLVIRPSYVLGGRAMEIVRDMDQLKRYISDAVVVSGDSPVLLDSYLSGAVECDVDALCDGENVHVSGIMQHIEEAGVHSGDSACSLPPHSLSKEITDALIEQTDALAKALNVVGLMNVQFAVKDNEIYLIEVNPRASRTVPFVAKATDSAIASIAARLMAGEPLSNFPVREPYDETISADQMQPQGDPFTLADPKTPWFSVKEAVLPFARFPGVDT
;
A
#
# COMPACT_ATOMS: atom_id res chain seq x y z
N ASP A 1 41.65 -21.01 20.38
CA ASP A 1 40.95 -20.79 19.10
C ASP A 1 39.50 -20.35 19.30
N SER A 2 39.32 -19.27 20.05
CA SER A 2 38.02 -18.72 20.50
C SER A 2 37.72 -17.34 19.88
N ALA A 3 38.24 -17.07 18.67
CA ALA A 3 38.25 -15.73 18.08
C ALA A 3 37.44 -15.57 16.77
N ASN A 4 36.79 -16.61 16.23
CA ASN A 4 36.10 -16.56 14.93
C ASN A 4 34.56 -16.60 15.01
N ILE A 5 33.97 -16.02 16.06
CA ILE A 5 32.50 -15.85 16.18
C ILE A 5 32.04 -14.49 15.59
N SER A 6 32.95 -13.58 15.23
CA SER A 6 32.67 -12.15 15.04
C SER A 6 32.23 -11.67 13.64
N THR A 7 32.19 -12.51 12.60
CA THR A 7 32.10 -12.00 11.21
C THR A 7 30.83 -12.34 10.42
N ALA A 8 30.02 -13.32 10.84
CA ALA A 8 28.78 -13.68 10.12
C ALA A 8 27.61 -13.86 11.09
N PHE A 9 26.51 -13.15 10.84
CA PHE A 9 25.28 -13.28 11.61
C PHE A 9 24.19 -13.95 10.78
N VAL A 10 23.45 -14.84 11.43
CA VAL A 10 22.24 -15.45 10.88
C VAL A 10 21.06 -14.84 11.63
N THR A 11 20.35 -13.90 11.01
CA THR A 11 18.97 -13.63 11.40
C THR A 11 18.13 -14.78 10.83
N VAL A 12 17.60 -15.65 11.69
CA VAL A 12 16.75 -16.75 11.23
C VAL A 12 15.36 -16.20 10.89
N SER A 13 15.24 -15.55 9.73
CA SER A 13 14.00 -14.92 9.26
C SER A 13 12.93 -15.91 8.78
N SER A 14 13.24 -17.21 8.77
CA SER A 14 12.36 -18.28 8.26
C SER A 14 11.73 -19.13 9.36
N ILE A 15 11.98 -18.86 10.65
CA ILE A 15 11.18 -19.44 11.75
C ILE A 15 9.95 -18.55 12.01
N ILE A 16 9.05 -18.44 11.02
CA ILE A 16 7.67 -17.97 11.28
C ILE A 16 6.71 -19.17 11.36
N TRP A 17 7.19 -20.39 11.04
CA TRP A 17 6.38 -21.61 11.04
C TRP A 17 6.78 -22.67 12.08
N SER A 18 7.67 -22.37 13.04
CA SER A 18 8.31 -23.44 13.84
C SER A 18 8.25 -23.28 15.37
N ILE A 19 7.42 -22.40 15.91
CA ILE A 19 7.41 -22.21 17.38
C ILE A 19 6.71 -23.37 18.14
N VAL A 20 5.93 -24.25 17.50
CA VAL A 20 5.23 -25.29 18.25
C VAL A 20 5.32 -26.66 17.58
N LEU A 21 6.46 -27.32 17.76
CA LEU A 21 6.54 -28.79 17.71
C LEU A 21 6.72 -29.33 19.13
N PRO A 22 6.28 -30.57 19.42
CA PRO A 22 6.34 -31.15 20.76
C PRO A 22 7.76 -31.10 21.34
N SER A 23 7.82 -30.69 22.60
CA SER A 23 8.94 -30.45 23.53
C SER A 23 10.15 -31.42 23.61
N SER A 24 10.38 -32.32 22.65
CA SER A 24 11.44 -33.34 22.73
C SER A 24 12.62 -33.18 21.76
N ILE A 25 12.62 -32.17 20.87
CA ILE A 25 13.76 -31.90 19.97
C ILE A 25 14.10 -30.40 20.03
N PRO A 26 15.36 -29.99 20.29
CA PRO A 26 15.78 -28.59 20.26
C PRO A 26 15.87 -28.07 18.81
N MET A 27 14.74 -28.09 18.09
CA MET A 27 14.62 -27.71 16.68
C MET A 27 15.16 -26.32 16.36
N PRO A 28 14.95 -25.27 17.20
CA PRO A 28 15.53 -23.96 16.93
C PRO A 28 17.06 -23.95 16.91
N LEU A 29 17.72 -24.77 17.74
CA LEU A 29 19.18 -24.84 17.78
C LEU A 29 19.76 -25.61 16.58
N VAL A 30 19.05 -26.64 16.11
CA VAL A 30 19.48 -27.43 14.93
C VAL A 30 19.46 -26.56 13.67
N THR A 31 18.36 -25.86 13.40
CA THR A 31 18.25 -24.97 12.23
C THR A 31 19.20 -23.79 12.34
N ARG A 32 19.34 -23.18 13.53
CA ARG A 32 20.31 -22.10 13.78
C ARG A 32 21.74 -22.52 13.45
N ASN A 33 22.21 -23.64 14.00
CA ASN A 33 23.56 -24.13 13.76
C ASN A 33 23.77 -24.49 12.28
N ALA A 34 22.77 -25.10 11.65
CA ALA A 34 22.83 -25.43 10.23
C ALA A 34 22.92 -24.18 9.35
N SER A 35 22.18 -23.11 9.65
CA SER A 35 22.29 -21.85 8.92
C SER A 35 23.70 -21.26 8.99
N ILE A 36 24.31 -21.22 10.18
CA ILE A 36 25.67 -20.70 10.36
C ILE A 36 26.67 -21.58 9.57
N ALA A 37 26.51 -22.91 9.62
CA ALA A 37 27.35 -23.83 8.87
C ALA A 37 27.22 -23.63 7.35
N VAL A 38 26.01 -23.42 6.84
CA VAL A 38 25.76 -23.15 5.41
C VAL A 38 26.43 -21.86 4.97
N LEU A 39 26.31 -20.76 5.72
CA LEU A 39 26.97 -19.49 5.38
C LEU A 39 28.50 -19.65 5.32
N ARG A 40 29.07 -20.34 6.31
CA ARG A 40 30.52 -20.63 6.37
C ARG A 40 31.00 -21.47 5.20
N GLU A 41 30.25 -22.52 4.86
CA GLU A 41 30.61 -23.43 3.75
C GLU A 41 30.49 -22.75 2.38
N ILE A 42 29.48 -21.90 2.19
CA ILE A 42 29.31 -21.12 0.95
C ILE A 42 30.32 -19.96 0.87
N GLY A 43 30.92 -19.55 1.99
CA GLY A 43 31.91 -18.48 2.05
C GLY A 43 31.31 -17.07 2.11
N VAL A 44 30.10 -16.92 2.69
CA VAL A 44 29.55 -15.58 2.97
C VAL A 44 30.14 -15.08 4.29
N GLU A 45 31.23 -14.32 4.19
CA GLU A 45 32.01 -13.84 5.36
C GLU A 45 31.64 -12.43 5.83
N THR A 46 31.06 -11.57 4.97
CA THR A 46 30.87 -10.13 5.25
C THR A 46 29.51 -9.62 4.76
N GLY A 47 28.41 -10.22 5.24
CA GLY A 47 27.07 -9.79 4.86
C GLY A 47 25.93 -10.67 5.40
N GLY A 48 24.70 -10.29 5.06
CA GLY A 48 23.49 -11.05 5.40
C GLY A 48 23.13 -12.10 4.34
N SER A 49 22.47 -13.18 4.75
CA SER A 49 21.94 -14.22 3.84
C SER A 49 20.66 -14.83 4.40
N ASN A 50 19.84 -15.40 3.52
CA ASN A 50 18.63 -16.14 3.91
C ASN A 50 18.84 -17.64 3.67
N VAL A 51 18.52 -18.49 4.66
CA VAL A 51 18.57 -19.95 4.55
C VAL A 51 17.17 -20.52 4.76
N GLN A 52 16.77 -21.48 3.92
CA GLN A 52 15.45 -22.10 3.96
C GLN A 52 15.54 -23.59 4.30
N PHE A 53 14.55 -24.08 5.04
CA PHE A 53 14.48 -25.45 5.52
C PHE A 53 13.09 -26.05 5.27
N GLY A 54 13.06 -27.35 4.98
CA GLY A 54 11.89 -28.19 5.13
C GLY A 54 12.01 -28.98 6.43
N VAL A 55 10.95 -29.01 7.23
CA VAL A 55 10.90 -29.76 8.50
C VAL A 55 9.75 -30.75 8.44
N CYS A 56 10.05 -32.04 8.67
CA CYS A 56 9.02 -33.06 8.81
C CYS A 56 8.38 -32.94 10.20
N PRO A 57 7.07 -32.64 10.32
CA PRO A 57 6.42 -32.42 11.63
C PRO A 57 6.37 -33.68 12.50
N GLU A 58 6.33 -34.87 11.89
CA GLU A 58 6.25 -36.15 12.61
C GLU A 58 7.59 -36.59 13.22
N THR A 59 8.69 -36.30 12.53
CA THR A 59 10.02 -36.85 12.89
C THR A 59 11.03 -35.79 13.32
N GLY A 60 10.74 -34.51 13.09
CA GLY A 60 11.70 -33.42 13.26
C GLY A 60 12.83 -33.41 12.23
N ARG A 61 12.77 -34.26 11.19
CA ARG A 61 13.81 -34.29 10.13
C ARG A 61 13.89 -32.93 9.45
N VAL A 62 15.07 -32.32 9.48
CA VAL A 62 15.40 -31.06 8.81
C VAL A 62 16.10 -31.32 7.48
N VAL A 63 15.70 -30.60 6.44
CA VAL A 63 16.35 -30.59 5.11
C VAL A 63 16.62 -29.15 4.72
N VAL A 64 17.87 -28.81 4.39
CA VAL A 64 18.20 -27.50 3.79
C VAL A 64 17.64 -27.49 2.37
N ILE A 65 16.86 -26.45 2.04
CA ILE A 65 16.23 -26.29 0.72
C ILE A 65 17.12 -25.45 -0.19
N GLU A 66 17.43 -24.24 0.25
CA GLU A 66 18.30 -23.31 -0.48
C GLU A 66 18.93 -22.29 0.47
N MET A 67 19.93 -21.56 -0.03
CA MET A 67 20.42 -20.34 0.57
C MET A 67 20.50 -19.22 -0.48
N ASN A 68 20.19 -18.00 -0.06
CA ASN A 68 20.26 -16.81 -0.90
C ASN A 68 21.39 -15.91 -0.35
N PRO A 69 22.53 -15.78 -1.07
CA PRO A 69 23.72 -15.07 -0.61
C PRO A 69 23.60 -13.55 -0.80
N ARG A 70 22.47 -12.97 -0.36
CA ARG A 70 22.13 -11.55 -0.50
C ARG A 70 20.96 -11.18 0.40
N VAL A 71 20.69 -9.89 0.50
CA VAL A 71 19.39 -9.39 0.98
C VAL A 71 18.24 -9.90 0.11
N SER A 72 17.07 -10.04 0.71
CA SER A 72 15.86 -10.63 0.12
C SER A 72 14.61 -9.93 0.66
N ARG A 73 13.44 -10.21 0.05
CA ARG A 73 12.15 -9.82 0.63
C ARG A 73 12.01 -10.28 2.10
N SER A 74 12.55 -11.45 2.43
CA SER A 74 12.54 -11.99 3.79
C SER A 74 13.48 -11.23 4.73
N SER A 75 14.59 -10.66 4.25
CA SER A 75 15.44 -9.81 5.10
C SER A 75 14.80 -8.42 5.30
N ALA A 76 14.10 -7.88 4.31
CA ALA A 76 13.30 -6.66 4.50
C ALA A 76 12.22 -6.89 5.57
N LEU A 77 11.41 -7.94 5.41
CA LEU A 77 10.41 -8.36 6.40
C LEU A 77 11.03 -8.54 7.79
N ALA A 78 12.15 -9.26 7.90
CA ALA A 78 12.82 -9.48 9.19
C ALA A 78 13.33 -8.17 9.81
N SER A 79 13.83 -7.24 8.98
CA SER A 79 14.30 -5.94 9.47
C SER A 79 13.17 -5.13 10.08
N LYS A 80 12.00 -5.12 9.42
CA LYS A 80 10.79 -4.47 9.96
C LYS A 80 10.25 -5.19 11.18
N ALA A 81 10.19 -6.52 11.14
CA ALA A 81 9.69 -7.33 12.25
C ALA A 81 10.51 -7.18 13.53
N THR A 82 11.83 -7.03 13.42
CA THR A 82 12.74 -7.01 14.58
C THR A 82 13.26 -5.63 14.95
N GLY A 83 13.14 -4.64 14.06
CA GLY A 83 13.83 -3.35 14.18
C GLY A 83 15.32 -3.39 13.79
N PHE A 84 15.90 -4.56 13.49
CA PHE A 84 17.30 -4.70 13.14
C PHE A 84 17.55 -4.41 11.65
N PRO A 85 18.35 -3.39 11.27
CA PRO A 85 18.45 -2.96 9.87
C PRO A 85 19.46 -3.80 9.08
N ILE A 86 19.06 -5.00 8.64
CA ILE A 86 19.95 -6.03 8.04
C ILE A 86 20.77 -5.46 6.87
N ALA A 87 20.14 -4.72 5.95
CA ALA A 87 20.83 -4.19 4.77
C ALA A 87 21.88 -3.12 5.14
N LYS A 88 21.55 -2.24 6.10
CA LYS A 88 22.44 -1.18 6.60
C LYS A 88 23.67 -1.77 7.30
N ILE A 89 23.46 -2.79 8.13
CA ILE A 89 24.54 -3.53 8.80
C ILE A 89 25.38 -4.30 7.78
N ALA A 90 24.75 -5.04 6.86
CA ALA A 90 25.45 -5.80 5.83
C ALA A 90 26.34 -4.90 4.94
N ALA A 91 25.89 -3.69 4.60
CA ALA A 91 26.70 -2.73 3.85
C ALA A 91 27.96 -2.29 4.62
N LYS A 92 27.86 -2.07 5.94
CA LYS A 92 29.02 -1.75 6.78
C LYS A 92 29.98 -2.93 6.91
N LEU A 93 29.47 -4.15 7.10
CA LEU A 93 30.30 -5.36 7.14
C LEU A 93 31.09 -5.56 5.84
N ALA A 94 30.48 -5.27 4.68
CA ALA A 94 31.11 -5.41 3.38
C ALA A 94 32.34 -4.49 3.18
N VAL A 95 32.46 -3.41 3.97
CA VAL A 95 33.63 -2.51 3.95
C VAL A 95 34.59 -2.74 5.12
N GLY A 96 34.45 -3.86 5.83
CA GLY A 96 35.44 -4.35 6.80
C GLY A 96 35.09 -4.15 8.27
N TYR A 97 33.93 -3.60 8.61
CA TYR A 97 33.45 -3.57 9.99
C TYR A 97 33.13 -4.97 10.51
N THR A 98 33.21 -5.16 11.82
CA THR A 98 32.64 -6.32 12.52
C THR A 98 31.38 -5.96 13.30
N LEU A 99 30.55 -6.94 13.67
CA LEU A 99 29.26 -6.69 14.31
C LEU A 99 29.37 -6.02 15.68
N ASP A 100 30.45 -6.30 16.40
CA ASP A 100 30.76 -5.73 17.71
C ASP A 100 31.24 -4.27 17.66
N GLU A 101 31.64 -3.80 16.47
CA GLU A 101 32.03 -2.39 16.23
C GLU A 101 30.82 -1.50 15.85
N LEU A 102 29.66 -2.10 15.59
CA LEU A 102 28.46 -1.42 15.13
C LEU A 102 27.45 -1.32 16.25
N ASP A 103 26.84 -0.15 16.44
CA ASP A 103 25.76 0.04 17.40
C ASP A 103 24.42 -0.49 16.87
N ASN A 104 23.54 -0.90 17.79
CA ASN A 104 22.13 -1.16 17.51
C ASN A 104 21.36 0.17 17.41
N ASP A 105 20.86 0.49 16.22
CA ASP A 105 20.19 1.76 15.90
C ASP A 105 18.98 2.08 16.83
N ILE A 106 18.27 1.06 17.32
CA ILE A 106 17.04 1.23 18.11
C ILE A 106 17.31 1.50 19.58
N THR A 107 18.19 0.72 20.22
CA THR A 107 18.51 0.86 21.65
C THR A 107 19.63 1.89 21.87
N LYS A 108 20.53 2.07 20.90
CA LYS A 108 21.72 2.96 20.93
C LYS A 108 22.72 2.68 22.07
N VAL A 109 22.52 1.60 22.82
CA VAL A 109 23.34 1.23 23.99
C VAL A 109 23.90 -0.19 23.90
N THR A 110 23.48 -0.97 22.90
CA THR A 110 23.94 -2.35 22.67
C THR A 110 24.63 -2.46 21.30
N PRO A 111 25.59 -3.37 21.12
CA PRO A 111 26.18 -3.63 19.80
C PRO A 111 25.20 -4.32 18.86
N ALA A 112 25.51 -4.39 17.56
CA ALA A 112 24.77 -5.13 16.55
C ALA A 112 25.05 -6.65 16.60
N SER A 113 26.01 -7.10 17.41
CA SER A 113 26.36 -8.50 17.62
C SER A 113 25.43 -9.21 18.63
N PHE A 114 24.13 -9.30 18.32
CA PHE A 114 23.12 -9.95 19.16
C PHE A 114 22.03 -10.62 18.32
N GLU A 115 21.23 -11.49 18.94
CA GLU A 115 20.01 -12.03 18.34
C GLU A 115 18.78 -11.26 18.84
N PRO A 116 18.02 -10.60 17.95
CA PRO A 116 16.83 -9.88 18.38
C PRO A 116 15.82 -10.79 19.06
N THR A 117 15.23 -10.31 20.15
CA THR A 117 14.12 -10.95 20.85
C THR A 117 12.91 -10.04 20.74
N ILE A 118 11.76 -10.61 20.35
CA ILE A 118 10.50 -9.87 20.18
C ILE A 118 9.49 -10.40 21.18
N ASP A 119 8.67 -9.51 21.74
CA ASP A 119 7.58 -9.80 22.66
C ASP A 119 6.20 -9.66 22.00
N TYR A 120 6.17 -9.77 20.67
CA TYR A 120 4.99 -9.68 19.84
C TYR A 120 5.06 -10.70 18.69
N VAL A 121 3.95 -10.83 17.96
CA VAL A 121 3.83 -11.67 16.77
C VAL A 121 3.73 -10.77 15.55
N VAL A 122 4.48 -11.12 14.51
CA VAL A 122 4.41 -10.47 13.20
C VAL A 122 3.79 -11.43 12.19
N THR A 123 2.82 -10.95 11.42
CA THR A 123 2.17 -11.72 10.36
C THR A 123 2.32 -10.99 9.04
N LYS A 124 2.74 -11.71 8.00
CA LYS A 124 2.81 -11.22 6.63
C LYS A 124 1.84 -11.98 5.74
N ILE A 125 1.02 -11.26 4.98
CA ILE A 125 0.09 -11.84 3.99
C ILE A 125 0.42 -11.30 2.60
N PRO A 126 0.63 -12.16 1.58
CA PRO A 126 0.89 -11.74 0.21
C PRO A 126 -0.37 -11.16 -0.47
N ARG A 127 -0.19 -10.08 -1.23
CA ARG A 127 -1.21 -9.47 -2.10
C ARG A 127 -1.10 -10.03 -3.52
N PHE A 128 -2.22 -10.45 -4.09
CA PHE A 128 -2.32 -10.99 -5.46
C PHE A 128 -3.20 -10.10 -6.33
N ALA A 129 -3.11 -10.20 -7.65
CA ALA A 129 -3.96 -9.41 -8.57
C ALA A 129 -4.54 -10.27 -9.70
N PHE A 130 -4.99 -11.50 -9.40
CA PHE A 130 -5.51 -12.44 -10.40
C PHE A 130 -6.71 -11.89 -11.18
N GLU A 131 -7.48 -10.97 -10.58
CA GLU A 131 -8.57 -10.26 -11.24
C GLU A 131 -8.14 -9.47 -12.49
N LYS A 132 -6.84 -9.18 -12.65
CA LYS A 132 -6.28 -8.51 -13.84
C LYS A 132 -5.75 -9.47 -14.90
N PHE A 133 -5.75 -10.78 -14.64
CA PHE A 133 -5.12 -11.79 -15.49
C PHE A 133 -6.14 -12.85 -15.89
N GLN A 134 -7.14 -12.45 -16.68
CA GLN A 134 -8.14 -13.36 -17.21
C GLN A 134 -7.46 -14.50 -17.99
N GLY A 135 -7.90 -15.74 -17.75
CA GLY A 135 -7.27 -16.95 -18.29
C GLY A 135 -6.20 -17.57 -17.38
N SER A 136 -5.70 -16.86 -16.37
CA SER A 136 -4.78 -17.44 -15.37
C SER A 136 -5.54 -17.97 -14.15
N GLU A 137 -5.33 -19.25 -13.84
CA GLU A 137 -5.92 -19.83 -12.63
C GLU A 137 -5.21 -19.35 -11.35
N PRO A 138 -5.97 -19.04 -10.27
CA PRO A 138 -5.45 -18.48 -9.02
C PRO A 138 -4.77 -19.52 -8.12
N TYR A 139 -4.09 -20.51 -8.71
CA TYR A 139 -3.39 -21.54 -7.96
C TYR A 139 -1.99 -21.09 -7.55
N LEU A 140 -1.71 -21.26 -6.26
CA LEU A 140 -0.44 -21.01 -5.61
C LEU A 140 0.47 -22.24 -5.78
N THR A 141 1.71 -21.97 -6.20
CA THR A 141 2.74 -22.98 -6.48
C THR A 141 4.10 -22.46 -6.00
N THR A 142 5.17 -23.20 -6.26
CA THR A 142 6.55 -22.78 -5.95
C THR A 142 6.98 -21.53 -6.72
N ALA A 143 6.35 -21.24 -7.87
CA ALA A 143 6.52 -20.00 -8.60
C ALA A 143 5.62 -18.89 -8.03
N MET A 144 6.24 -17.78 -7.60
CA MET A 144 5.51 -16.64 -7.03
C MET A 144 4.65 -15.91 -8.06
N LYS A 145 3.44 -15.55 -7.61
CA LYS A 145 2.45 -14.75 -8.36
C LYS A 145 1.88 -13.56 -7.56
N SER A 146 2.34 -13.37 -6.32
CA SER A 146 1.98 -12.20 -5.51
C SER A 146 2.66 -10.94 -6.05
N VAL A 147 1.95 -9.82 -6.01
CA VAL A 147 2.39 -8.50 -6.51
C VAL A 147 2.84 -7.56 -5.39
N GLY A 148 2.66 -7.95 -4.13
CA GLY A 148 3.11 -7.23 -2.95
C GLY A 148 2.79 -8.01 -1.67
N GLU A 149 2.90 -7.35 -0.52
CA GLU A 149 2.65 -7.94 0.79
C GLU A 149 2.26 -6.89 1.83
N ALA A 150 1.39 -7.29 2.77
CA ALA A 150 1.09 -6.52 3.96
C ALA A 150 1.71 -7.24 5.17
N MET A 151 2.20 -6.45 6.14
CA MET A 151 2.66 -6.94 7.43
C MET A 151 1.81 -6.31 8.53
N ALA A 152 1.57 -7.04 9.62
CA ALA A 152 0.99 -6.49 10.82
C ALA A 152 1.66 -7.07 12.06
N ILE A 153 1.52 -6.35 13.16
CA ILE A 153 2.10 -6.69 14.46
C ILE A 153 0.99 -6.68 15.50
N GLY A 154 0.97 -7.69 16.36
CA GLY A 154 0.07 -7.78 17.51
C GLY A 154 0.71 -8.55 18.65
N ARG A 155 0.23 -8.34 19.88
CA ARG A 155 0.73 -9.07 21.07
C ARG A 155 0.34 -10.55 21.05
N THR A 156 -0.68 -10.88 20.26
CA THR A 156 -1.12 -12.25 20.03
C THR A 156 -1.16 -12.56 18.54
N ILE A 157 -1.11 -13.85 18.21
CA ILE A 157 -1.31 -14.31 16.83
C ILE A 157 -2.70 -13.95 16.30
N HIS A 158 -3.74 -13.96 17.15
CA HIS A 158 -5.09 -13.56 16.76
C HIS A 158 -5.09 -12.11 16.28
N GLU A 159 -4.50 -11.22 17.09
CA GLU A 159 -4.43 -9.79 16.79
C GLU A 159 -3.62 -9.52 15.52
N SER A 160 -2.41 -10.06 15.46
CA SER A 160 -1.52 -9.91 14.31
C SER A 160 -2.17 -10.41 13.00
N LEU A 161 -2.87 -11.54 13.05
CA LEU A 161 -3.49 -12.14 11.86
C LEU A 161 -4.68 -11.33 11.35
N GLN A 162 -5.55 -10.84 12.25
CA GLN A 162 -6.70 -10.03 11.87
C GLN A 162 -6.28 -8.64 11.35
N LYS A 163 -5.27 -8.01 11.97
CA LYS A 163 -4.69 -6.76 11.45
C LYS A 163 -4.06 -6.95 10.06
N ALA A 164 -3.38 -8.06 9.83
CA ALA A 164 -2.81 -8.37 8.52
C ALA A 164 -3.91 -8.55 7.45
N LEU A 165 -5.03 -9.21 7.79
CA LEU A 165 -6.18 -9.34 6.90
C LEU A 165 -6.81 -7.98 6.57
N ALA A 166 -6.99 -7.11 7.58
CA ALA A 166 -7.51 -5.75 7.39
C ALA A 166 -6.58 -4.87 6.54
N SER A 167 -5.27 -5.16 6.54
CA SER A 167 -4.25 -4.43 5.77
C SER A 167 -4.18 -4.79 4.29
N MET A 168 -4.98 -5.75 3.81
CA MET A 168 -4.83 -6.30 2.46
C MET A 168 -5.33 -5.39 1.33
N GLU A 169 -6.02 -4.29 1.65
CA GLU A 169 -6.59 -3.37 0.65
C GLU A 169 -7.50 -4.09 -0.37
N THR A 170 -8.27 -5.05 0.15
CA THR A 170 -9.27 -5.86 -0.59
C THR A 170 -10.68 -5.74 0.01
N GLY A 171 -10.87 -4.86 1.00
CA GLY A 171 -12.15 -4.69 1.71
C GLY A 171 -12.40 -5.70 2.84
N LEU A 172 -11.39 -6.48 3.21
CA LEU A 172 -11.45 -7.39 4.34
C LEU A 172 -11.46 -6.60 5.66
N THR A 173 -12.29 -7.08 6.58
CA THR A 173 -12.40 -6.58 7.96
C THR A 173 -11.84 -7.58 8.97
N GLY A 174 -11.54 -8.80 8.53
CA GLY A 174 -10.96 -9.87 9.32
C GLY A 174 -11.15 -11.19 8.58
N PHE A 175 -11.69 -12.20 9.26
CA PHE A 175 -12.09 -13.46 8.64
C PHE A 175 -13.45 -13.38 7.95
N ASP A 176 -13.63 -12.43 7.03
CA ASP A 176 -14.88 -12.30 6.26
C ASP A 176 -15.28 -13.63 5.60
N GLU A 177 -16.59 -13.88 5.56
CA GLU A 177 -17.19 -15.09 5.00
C GLU A 177 -16.81 -15.27 3.53
N VAL A 178 -16.71 -16.55 3.11
CA VAL A 178 -16.43 -16.94 1.73
C VAL A 178 -17.55 -17.85 1.28
N GLU A 179 -18.14 -17.59 0.12
CA GLU A 179 -19.13 -18.50 -0.45
C GLU A 179 -18.44 -19.77 -0.96
N ILE A 180 -19.01 -20.92 -0.62
CA ILE A 180 -18.56 -22.23 -1.09
C ILE A 180 -19.75 -22.87 -1.80
N GLU A 181 -19.58 -23.11 -3.11
CA GLU A 181 -20.55 -23.84 -3.93
C GLU A 181 -20.88 -25.20 -3.29
N ASP A 182 -22.16 -25.57 -3.27
CA ASP A 182 -22.71 -26.79 -2.66
C ASP A 182 -22.49 -26.93 -1.13
N ALA A 183 -22.04 -25.89 -0.43
CA ALA A 183 -22.03 -25.90 1.04
C ALA A 183 -23.47 -25.93 1.62
N PRO A 184 -23.70 -26.57 2.79
CA PRO A 184 -22.72 -27.14 3.72
C PRO A 184 -22.37 -28.61 3.44
N GLU A 185 -22.53 -29.13 2.21
CA GLU A 185 -22.12 -30.50 1.92
C GLU A 185 -20.63 -30.68 2.22
N LYS A 186 -20.31 -31.60 3.12
CA LYS A 186 -18.93 -31.79 3.60
C LYS A 186 -17.94 -32.09 2.48
N SER A 187 -18.36 -32.82 1.45
CA SER A 187 -17.51 -33.14 0.30
C SER A 187 -17.11 -31.88 -0.48
N ALA A 188 -18.06 -30.94 -0.66
CA ALA A 188 -17.85 -29.66 -1.33
C ALA A 188 -16.93 -28.75 -0.51
N VAL A 189 -17.13 -28.68 0.81
CA VAL A 189 -16.26 -27.89 1.70
C VAL A 189 -14.83 -28.45 1.72
N ILE A 190 -14.65 -29.78 1.76
CA ILE A 190 -13.34 -30.44 1.63
C ILE A 190 -12.68 -30.10 0.28
N LYS A 191 -13.44 -30.15 -0.81
CA LYS A 191 -12.97 -29.78 -2.15
C LYS A 191 -12.55 -28.31 -2.22
N ALA A 192 -13.23 -27.41 -1.51
CA ALA A 192 -12.88 -26.01 -1.48
C ALA A 192 -11.53 -25.76 -0.77
N ILE A 193 -11.34 -26.33 0.42
CA ILE A 193 -10.08 -26.14 1.19
C ILE A 193 -8.88 -26.90 0.61
N SER A 194 -9.10 -27.90 -0.27
CA SER A 194 -8.00 -28.61 -0.93
C SER A 194 -7.28 -27.75 -1.98
N LYS A 195 -7.97 -26.76 -2.57
CA LYS A 195 -7.40 -25.83 -3.54
C LYS A 195 -6.39 -24.90 -2.88
N GLN A 196 -5.18 -24.77 -3.44
CA GLN A 196 -4.20 -23.78 -2.99
C GLN A 196 -4.47 -22.42 -3.65
N THR A 197 -5.34 -21.60 -3.07
CA THR A 197 -5.69 -20.26 -3.59
C THR A 197 -5.32 -19.16 -2.59
N PRO A 198 -5.25 -17.88 -3.01
CA PRO A 198 -5.01 -16.75 -2.10
C PRO A 198 -5.93 -16.70 -0.87
N ASP A 199 -7.20 -17.06 -1.05
CA ASP A 199 -8.22 -16.98 -0.01
C ASP A 199 -8.32 -18.20 0.90
N ARG A 200 -7.44 -19.20 0.70
CA ARG A 200 -7.54 -20.50 1.37
C ARG A 200 -7.65 -20.39 2.90
N MET A 201 -6.99 -19.41 3.52
CA MET A 201 -7.08 -19.18 4.96
C MET A 201 -8.49 -18.75 5.40
N ARG A 202 -9.18 -17.92 4.62
CA ARG A 202 -10.58 -17.54 4.86
C ARG A 202 -11.52 -18.70 4.55
N THR A 203 -11.26 -19.46 3.48
CA THR A 203 -12.00 -20.69 3.16
C THR A 203 -11.88 -21.73 4.28
N ILE A 204 -10.73 -21.82 4.95
CA ILE A 204 -10.54 -22.67 6.14
C ILE A 204 -11.43 -22.19 7.30
N ALA A 205 -11.45 -20.89 7.61
CA ALA A 205 -12.34 -20.35 8.64
C ALA A 205 -13.82 -20.62 8.29
N GLN A 206 -14.20 -20.48 7.02
CA GLN A 206 -15.54 -20.83 6.55
C GLN A 206 -15.85 -22.33 6.72
N ALA A 207 -14.89 -23.20 6.44
CA ALA A 207 -15.04 -24.63 6.66
C ALA A 207 -15.28 -24.98 8.14
N MET A 208 -14.66 -24.23 9.06
CA MET A 208 -14.93 -24.36 10.50
C MET A 208 -16.38 -23.97 10.83
N ARG A 209 -16.90 -22.90 10.21
CA ARG A 209 -18.32 -22.47 10.34
C ARG A 209 -19.30 -23.52 9.80
N HIS A 210 -18.90 -24.26 8.76
CA HIS A 210 -19.67 -25.40 8.23
C HIS A 210 -19.48 -26.72 9.01
N GLY A 211 -18.74 -26.69 10.13
CA GLY A 211 -18.66 -27.82 11.06
C GLY A 211 -17.54 -28.82 10.80
N LEU A 212 -16.57 -28.54 9.92
CA LEU A 212 -15.37 -29.39 9.81
C LEU A 212 -14.51 -29.26 11.06
N THR A 213 -13.93 -30.38 11.50
CA THR A 213 -13.00 -30.41 12.63
C THR A 213 -11.58 -29.97 12.25
N ASN A 214 -10.75 -29.62 13.23
CA ASN A 214 -9.35 -29.28 12.97
C ASN A 214 -8.58 -30.47 12.36
N ASP A 215 -8.87 -31.70 12.78
CA ASP A 215 -8.24 -32.92 12.21
C ASP A 215 -8.60 -33.12 10.74
N GLU A 216 -9.84 -32.86 10.36
CA GLU A 216 -10.30 -32.97 8.97
C GLU A 216 -9.64 -31.91 8.09
N ILE A 217 -9.58 -30.67 8.58
CA ILE A 217 -8.92 -29.57 7.89
C ILE A 217 -7.42 -29.83 7.77
N HIS A 218 -6.76 -30.26 8.86
CA HIS A 218 -5.35 -30.63 8.85
C HIS A 218 -5.06 -31.77 7.86
N GLY A 219 -5.92 -32.79 7.85
CA GLY A 219 -5.83 -33.94 6.95
C GLY A 219 -5.70 -33.55 5.48
N VAL A 220 -6.47 -32.53 5.07
CA VAL A 220 -6.53 -32.01 3.69
C VAL A 220 -5.48 -30.94 3.40
N THR A 221 -5.31 -29.99 4.32
CA THR A 221 -4.55 -28.76 4.05
C THR A 221 -3.09 -28.83 4.47
N LYS A 222 -2.79 -29.72 5.43
CA LYS A 222 -1.51 -29.78 6.16
C LYS A 222 -1.14 -28.49 6.90
N PHE A 223 -2.10 -27.59 7.12
CA PHE A 223 -1.91 -26.45 8.03
C PHE A 223 -1.63 -26.98 9.43
N ASP A 224 -0.65 -26.40 10.10
CA ASP A 224 -0.27 -26.84 11.45
C ASP A 224 -1.48 -26.73 12.41
N PRO A 225 -1.75 -27.76 13.23
CA PRO A 225 -2.86 -27.75 14.17
C PRO A 225 -2.89 -26.53 15.08
N TRP A 226 -1.73 -25.99 15.46
CA TRP A 226 -1.67 -24.81 16.31
C TRP A 226 -2.34 -23.60 15.64
N PHE A 227 -2.11 -23.34 14.35
CA PHE A 227 -2.79 -22.25 13.65
C PHE A 227 -4.29 -22.53 13.48
N LEU A 228 -4.68 -23.79 13.26
CA LEU A 228 -6.09 -24.16 13.17
C LEU A 228 -6.83 -23.92 14.48
N ASP A 229 -6.20 -24.18 15.63
CA ASP A 229 -6.78 -23.87 16.94
C ASP A 229 -6.98 -22.35 17.10
N ARG A 230 -5.98 -21.54 16.74
CA ARG A 230 -6.07 -20.06 16.85
C ARG A 230 -7.17 -19.49 15.93
N ILE A 231 -7.27 -19.97 14.69
CA ILE A 231 -8.35 -19.55 13.77
C ILE A 231 -9.71 -20.01 14.32
N ARG A 232 -9.80 -21.21 14.89
CA ARG A 232 -11.05 -21.70 15.48
C ARG A 232 -11.49 -20.85 16.66
N GLU A 233 -10.59 -20.45 17.54
CA GLU A 233 -10.89 -19.53 18.65
C GLU A 233 -11.47 -18.20 18.14
N ILE A 234 -10.98 -17.67 17.01
CA ILE A 234 -11.56 -16.48 16.35
C ILE A 234 -12.98 -16.79 15.85
N VAL A 235 -13.17 -17.87 15.11
CA VAL A 235 -14.48 -18.26 14.55
C VAL A 235 -15.52 -18.50 15.66
N GLU A 236 -15.12 -19.12 16.77
CA GLU A 236 -15.98 -19.32 17.94
C GLU A 236 -16.34 -18.00 18.63
N ALA A 237 -15.39 -17.07 18.73
CA ALA A 237 -15.66 -15.72 19.25
C ALA A 237 -16.59 -14.94 18.33
N GLU A 238 -16.46 -15.05 17.00
CA GLU A 238 -17.42 -14.47 16.06
C GLU A 238 -18.83 -14.98 16.31
N GLU A 239 -18.98 -16.29 16.51
CA GLU A 239 -20.27 -16.90 16.75
C GLU A 239 -20.89 -16.45 18.08
N GLN A 240 -20.08 -16.29 19.13
CA GLN A 240 -20.54 -15.70 20.39
C GLN A 240 -21.05 -14.27 20.20
N VAL A 241 -20.39 -13.46 19.36
CA VAL A 241 -20.83 -12.09 19.04
C VAL A 241 -22.10 -12.09 18.20
N ARG A 242 -22.25 -13.00 17.21
CA ARG A 242 -23.50 -13.12 16.43
C ARG A 242 -24.69 -13.48 17.32
N GLN A 243 -24.49 -14.39 18.29
CA GLN A 243 -25.55 -14.86 19.16
C GLN A 243 -25.94 -13.86 20.26
N ASN A 244 -24.96 -13.17 20.85
CA ASN A 244 -25.18 -12.35 22.04
C ASN A 244 -25.10 -10.84 21.77
N GLY A 245 -24.71 -10.42 20.57
CA GLY A 245 -24.44 -9.02 20.24
C GLY A 245 -23.09 -8.52 20.77
N LEU A 246 -22.89 -7.20 20.76
CA LEU A 246 -21.69 -6.58 21.30
C LEU A 246 -21.65 -6.73 22.84
N PRO A 247 -20.48 -7.06 23.43
CA PRO A 247 -20.35 -7.07 24.88
C PRO A 247 -20.59 -5.70 25.49
N THR A 248 -21.25 -5.68 26.66
CA THR A 248 -21.49 -4.46 27.44
C THR A 248 -20.51 -4.27 28.59
N ALA A 249 -19.73 -5.30 28.92
CA ALA A 249 -18.68 -5.21 29.94
C ALA A 249 -17.33 -4.84 29.30
N THR A 250 -16.61 -3.91 29.92
CA THR A 250 -15.29 -3.45 29.46
C THR A 250 -14.30 -4.59 29.25
N ALA A 251 -14.27 -5.58 30.16
CA ALA A 251 -13.34 -6.71 30.07
C ALA A 251 -13.58 -7.60 28.84
N ASP A 252 -14.85 -7.84 28.50
CA ASP A 252 -15.23 -8.70 27.37
C ASP A 252 -15.05 -7.98 26.03
N MET A 253 -15.41 -6.70 25.95
CA MET A 253 -15.12 -5.87 24.78
C MET A 253 -13.60 -5.81 24.54
N ARG A 254 -12.82 -5.55 25.59
CA ARG A 254 -11.36 -5.54 25.52
C ARG A 254 -10.83 -6.90 25.05
N ARG A 255 -11.36 -8.01 25.55
CA ARG A 255 -10.95 -9.36 25.10
C ARG A 255 -11.15 -9.55 23.60
N LEU A 256 -12.27 -9.10 23.03
CA LEU A 256 -12.47 -9.16 21.58
C LEU A 256 -11.44 -8.30 20.83
N LYS A 257 -11.16 -7.09 21.31
CA LYS A 257 -10.15 -6.21 20.70
C LYS A 257 -8.73 -6.78 20.82
N MET A 258 -8.39 -7.44 21.93
CA MET A 258 -7.14 -8.18 22.13
C MET A 258 -6.98 -9.39 21.18
N MET A 259 -8.09 -9.90 20.65
CA MET A 259 -8.07 -10.91 19.58
C MET A 259 -7.88 -10.30 18.18
N GLY A 260 -7.89 -8.96 18.04
CA GLY A 260 -7.75 -8.25 16.77
C GLY A 260 -9.04 -7.99 16.00
N PHE A 261 -10.21 -8.16 16.61
CA PHE A 261 -11.45 -7.86 15.93
C PHE A 261 -11.53 -6.36 15.60
N THR A 262 -11.62 -6.02 14.31
CA THR A 262 -11.89 -4.65 13.88
C THR A 262 -13.32 -4.24 14.24
N ASP A 263 -13.54 -2.94 14.45
CA ASP A 263 -14.85 -2.36 14.67
C ASP A 263 -15.77 -2.70 13.46
N ALA A 264 -15.22 -2.70 12.25
CA ALA A 264 -15.91 -3.08 11.02
C ALA A 264 -16.34 -4.56 11.00
N ARG A 265 -15.51 -5.49 11.52
CA ARG A 265 -15.87 -6.90 11.60
C ARG A 265 -16.99 -7.11 12.61
N LEU A 266 -16.88 -6.51 13.78
CA LEU A 266 -17.91 -6.57 14.82
C LEU A 266 -19.23 -5.97 14.34
N ALA A 267 -19.19 -4.89 13.56
CA ALA A 267 -20.35 -4.28 12.92
C ALA A 267 -21.06 -5.28 11.99
N LYS A 268 -20.33 -5.94 11.07
CA LYS A 268 -20.89 -6.97 10.18
C LYS A 268 -21.50 -8.15 10.94
N LEU A 269 -20.89 -8.58 12.06
CA LEU A 269 -21.38 -9.71 12.86
C LEU A 269 -22.67 -9.39 13.63
N THR A 270 -22.92 -8.12 13.92
CA THR A 270 -24.03 -7.69 14.79
C THR A 270 -25.12 -6.91 14.05
N GLY A 271 -24.85 -6.48 12.82
CA GLY A 271 -25.75 -5.62 12.04
C GLY A 271 -25.68 -4.13 12.43
N PHE A 272 -24.78 -3.75 13.34
CA PHE A 272 -24.51 -2.36 13.67
C PHE A 272 -23.65 -1.67 12.60
N THR A 273 -23.56 -0.34 12.66
CA THR A 273 -22.55 0.39 11.89
C THR A 273 -21.20 0.36 12.59
N GLU A 274 -20.11 0.56 11.85
CA GLU A 274 -18.76 0.66 12.43
C GLU A 274 -18.68 1.80 13.48
N ALA A 275 -19.37 2.92 13.22
CA ALA A 275 -19.45 4.04 14.15
C ALA A 275 -20.16 3.67 15.47
N ASP A 276 -21.22 2.86 15.42
CA ASP A 276 -21.91 2.39 16.62
C ASP A 276 -21.01 1.49 17.47
N VAL A 277 -20.25 0.58 16.83
CA VAL A 277 -19.28 -0.28 17.54
C VAL A 277 -18.20 0.57 18.20
N ARG A 278 -17.61 1.51 17.47
CA ARG A 278 -16.60 2.43 18.00
C ARG A 278 -17.13 3.22 19.20
N LYS A 279 -18.32 3.79 19.08
CA LYS A 279 -18.98 4.53 20.16
C LYS A 279 -19.21 3.66 21.40
N SER A 280 -19.65 2.42 21.21
CA SER A 280 -19.81 1.45 22.30
C SER A 280 -18.47 1.16 22.98
N ARG A 281 -17.44 0.86 22.18
CA ARG A 281 -16.08 0.57 22.64
C ARG A 281 -15.46 1.74 23.42
N HIS A 282 -15.54 2.97 22.89
CA HIS A 282 -15.08 4.19 23.58
C HIS A 282 -15.90 4.50 24.84
N GLY A 283 -17.21 4.26 24.82
CA GLY A 283 -18.07 4.39 26.01
C GLY A 283 -17.68 3.45 27.15
N LEU A 284 -16.99 2.34 26.85
CA LEU A 284 -16.43 1.40 27.83
C LEU A 284 -14.99 1.72 28.23
N GLY A 285 -14.37 2.76 27.68
CA GLY A 285 -12.96 3.10 27.90
C GLY A 285 -11.99 2.08 27.30
N VAL A 286 -12.35 1.42 26.20
CA VAL A 286 -11.51 0.45 25.50
C VAL A 286 -10.87 1.12 24.28
N THR A 287 -9.71 1.74 24.44
CA THR A 287 -8.93 2.34 23.37
C THR A 287 -7.67 1.52 23.08
N ALA A 288 -7.08 1.72 21.90
CA ALA A 288 -5.79 1.11 21.59
C ALA A 288 -4.68 1.74 22.43
N VAL A 289 -3.68 0.95 22.79
CA VAL A 289 -2.39 1.44 23.28
C VAL A 289 -1.32 1.13 22.24
N PHE A 290 -0.20 1.83 22.31
CA PHE A 290 0.88 1.67 21.36
C PHE A 290 2.13 1.16 22.07
N LYS A 291 2.77 0.16 21.49
CA LYS A 291 4.02 -0.43 21.96
C LYS A 291 5.12 -0.15 20.97
N ARG A 292 6.37 -0.08 21.45
CA ARG A 292 7.55 0.15 20.61
C ARG A 292 8.20 -1.17 20.19
N ILE A 293 8.81 -1.14 19.02
CA ILE A 293 9.70 -2.19 18.53
C ILE A 293 11.10 -1.84 18.99
N ASP A 294 11.68 -2.70 19.84
CA ASP A 294 12.90 -2.40 20.58
C ASP A 294 14.06 -3.37 20.31
N THR A 295 13.85 -4.42 19.52
CA THR A 295 14.77 -5.52 19.22
C THR A 295 15.11 -6.45 20.40
N CYS A 296 14.66 -6.16 21.62
CA CYS A 296 15.14 -6.80 22.86
C CYS A 296 14.06 -7.14 23.89
N ALA A 297 12.77 -7.08 23.52
CA ALA A 297 11.65 -7.46 24.38
C ALA A 297 11.66 -6.73 25.73
N ALA A 298 11.79 -5.41 25.67
CA ALA A 298 11.86 -4.47 26.78
C ALA A 298 13.02 -4.65 27.76
N GLU A 299 14.07 -5.43 27.41
CA GLU A 299 15.29 -5.51 28.23
C GLU A 299 16.01 -4.14 28.29
N PHE A 300 15.97 -3.39 27.18
CA PHE A 300 16.49 -2.04 27.06
C PHE A 300 15.43 -1.09 26.50
N GLU A 301 15.45 0.16 26.94
CA GLU A 301 14.49 1.15 26.47
C GLU A 301 14.73 1.54 25.01
N ALA A 302 13.71 1.37 24.15
CA ALA A 302 13.73 1.86 22.78
C ALA A 302 13.60 3.39 22.70
N GLN A 303 14.64 4.03 22.17
CA GLN A 303 14.63 5.46 21.91
C GLN A 303 13.85 5.79 20.63
N THR A 304 13.85 4.87 19.66
CA THR A 304 13.20 5.04 18.37
C THR A 304 11.68 4.84 18.48
N PRO A 305 10.85 5.81 18.05
CA PRO A 305 9.39 5.72 18.06
C PRO A 305 8.88 4.91 16.86
N TYR A 306 9.24 3.62 16.83
CA TYR A 306 8.73 2.64 15.87
C TYR A 306 7.65 1.79 16.56
N MET A 307 6.38 1.97 16.20
CA MET A 307 5.25 1.55 17.02
C MET A 307 4.22 0.70 16.28
N TYR A 308 3.44 -0.05 17.06
CA TYR A 308 2.22 -0.73 16.63
C TYR A 308 1.15 -0.64 17.72
N SER A 309 -0.11 -0.68 17.30
CA SER A 309 -1.28 -0.69 18.19
C SER A 309 -1.53 -2.09 18.74
N THR A 310 -1.99 -2.15 19.99
CA THR A 310 -2.51 -3.35 20.61
C THR A 310 -3.54 -2.99 21.66
N TYR A 311 -4.34 -3.96 22.08
CA TYR A 311 -5.14 -3.85 23.29
C TYR A 311 -4.50 -4.71 24.37
N GLU A 312 -4.35 -4.18 25.58
CA GLU A 312 -3.78 -4.92 26.71
C GLU A 312 -4.68 -4.87 27.94
N ALA A 313 -4.65 -5.96 28.70
CA ALA A 313 -5.27 -6.00 30.02
C ALA A 313 -4.46 -5.11 30.98
N PRO A 314 -5.12 -4.34 31.86
CA PRO A 314 -4.42 -3.50 32.82
C PRO A 314 -3.51 -4.33 33.74
N MET A 315 -2.26 -3.92 33.90
CA MET A 315 -1.35 -4.44 34.91
C MET A 315 -1.28 -3.44 36.06
N MET A 316 -1.56 -3.89 37.28
CA MET A 316 -1.68 -3.03 38.47
C MET A 316 -2.67 -1.86 38.32
N GLY A 317 -3.67 -2.00 37.44
CA GLY A 317 -4.76 -1.03 37.28
C GLY A 317 -4.63 -0.09 36.08
N GLU A 318 -3.48 -0.07 35.38
CA GLU A 318 -3.26 0.77 34.21
C GLU A 318 -2.82 -0.05 32.99
N VAL A 319 -3.16 0.44 31.79
CA VAL A 319 -2.65 -0.10 30.53
C VAL A 319 -1.55 0.83 30.05
N GLU A 320 -0.33 0.31 29.91
CA GLU A 320 0.82 1.13 29.52
C GLU A 320 0.78 1.44 28.02
N CYS A 321 0.85 2.73 27.67
CA CYS A 321 0.99 3.22 26.31
C CYS A 321 2.34 3.91 26.13
N GLU A 322 3.13 3.45 25.17
CA GLU A 322 4.49 3.92 24.89
C GLU A 322 4.55 4.94 23.74
N ALA A 323 3.39 5.40 23.27
CA ALA A 323 3.30 6.41 22.21
C ALA A 323 4.13 7.65 22.57
N ARG A 324 3.92 8.20 23.78
CA ARG A 324 4.63 9.38 24.30
C ARG A 324 4.66 10.52 23.25
N PRO A 325 3.49 11.06 22.84
CA PRO A 325 3.41 12.10 21.83
C PRO A 325 4.18 13.36 22.27
N SER A 326 4.93 13.98 21.35
CA SER A 326 5.67 15.21 21.62
C SER A 326 4.74 16.43 21.64
N ASP A 327 5.26 17.60 22.06
CA ASP A 327 4.58 18.89 22.03
C ASP A 327 4.74 19.66 20.70
N LYS A 328 5.38 19.04 19.70
CA LYS A 328 5.66 19.67 18.41
C LYS A 328 4.42 19.86 17.55
N LYS A 329 4.60 20.63 16.48
CA LYS A 329 3.64 20.76 15.37
C LYS A 329 3.83 19.59 14.40
N LYS A 330 2.80 18.77 14.23
CA LYS A 330 2.87 17.45 13.59
C LYS A 330 2.17 17.41 12.25
N VAL A 331 2.74 16.69 11.28
CA VAL A 331 2.07 16.35 10.02
C VAL A 331 2.06 14.83 9.88
N VAL A 332 0.88 14.27 9.63
CA VAL A 332 0.70 12.83 9.40
C VAL A 332 0.67 12.56 7.91
N ILE A 333 1.43 11.56 7.47
CA ILE A 333 1.47 11.11 6.09
C ILE A 333 0.91 9.68 6.08
N LEU A 334 -0.17 9.48 5.32
CA LEU A 334 -0.76 8.15 5.13
C LEU A 334 -0.12 7.48 3.91
N GLY A 335 0.48 6.32 4.13
CA GLY A 335 1.04 5.49 3.06
C GLY A 335 -0.05 4.81 2.22
N GLY A 336 0.38 3.88 1.36
CA GLY A 336 -0.52 3.16 0.46
C GLY A 336 -0.90 1.75 0.88
N GLY A 337 -0.25 1.16 1.89
CA GLY A 337 -0.40 -0.25 2.22
C GLY A 337 0.33 -1.17 1.22
N PRO A 338 -0.05 -2.45 1.08
CA PRO A 338 0.66 -3.43 0.26
C PRO A 338 0.68 -3.04 -1.22
N ASN A 339 1.85 -3.12 -1.87
CA ASN A 339 1.95 -2.85 -3.32
C ASN A 339 1.01 -3.75 -4.15
N ARG A 340 0.47 -3.20 -5.24
CA ARG A 340 -0.36 -3.89 -6.23
C ARG A 340 -0.29 -3.19 -7.59
N ILE A 341 -0.72 -3.88 -8.65
CA ILE A 341 -0.70 -3.31 -10.01
C ILE A 341 -1.54 -2.03 -10.06
N GLY A 342 -0.88 -0.91 -10.40
CA GLY A 342 -1.45 0.44 -10.42
C GLY A 342 -1.24 1.25 -9.14
N GLN A 343 -0.76 0.64 -8.05
CA GLN A 343 -0.38 1.27 -6.78
C GLN A 343 0.92 0.65 -6.26
N GLY A 344 2.05 1.17 -6.76
CA GLY A 344 3.38 0.67 -6.46
C GLY A 344 4.23 1.65 -5.66
N ILE A 345 5.54 1.51 -5.84
CA ILE A 345 6.57 2.26 -5.10
C ILE A 345 6.57 3.77 -5.40
N GLU A 346 5.90 4.19 -6.46
CA GLU A 346 5.83 5.60 -6.85
C GLU A 346 5.11 6.45 -5.79
N PHE A 347 4.11 5.87 -5.14
CA PHE A 347 3.39 6.49 -4.03
C PHE A 347 4.21 6.48 -2.74
N ASP A 348 4.96 5.41 -2.48
CA ASP A 348 5.90 5.33 -1.37
C ASP A 348 6.99 6.40 -1.48
N TYR A 349 7.53 6.61 -2.68
CA TYR A 349 8.47 7.68 -2.99
C TYR A 349 7.92 9.05 -2.60
N CYS A 350 6.67 9.35 -2.99
CA CYS A 350 6.02 10.62 -2.63
C CYS A 350 5.87 10.77 -1.12
N CYS A 351 5.45 9.71 -0.41
CA CYS A 351 5.30 9.71 1.04
C CYS A 351 6.63 9.96 1.76
N CYS A 352 7.72 9.32 1.32
CA CYS A 352 9.06 9.55 1.89
C CYS A 352 9.52 11.00 1.67
N HIS A 353 9.35 11.52 0.45
CA HIS A 353 9.73 12.89 0.12
C HIS A 353 8.93 13.95 0.88
N ALA A 354 7.68 13.64 1.27
CA ALA A 354 6.92 14.47 2.20
C ALA A 354 7.54 14.49 3.60
N CYS A 355 7.86 13.32 4.16
CA CYS A 355 8.50 13.23 5.47
C CYS A 355 9.82 14.00 5.51
N PHE A 356 10.73 13.74 4.57
CA PHE A 356 12.03 14.43 4.51
C PHE A 356 11.86 15.94 4.44
N SER A 357 11.02 16.41 3.51
CA SER A 357 10.84 17.85 3.25
C SER A 357 10.19 18.60 4.41
N LEU A 358 9.24 17.97 5.10
CA LEU A 358 8.50 18.58 6.20
C LEU A 358 9.30 18.57 7.50
N THR A 359 10.08 17.51 7.74
CA THR A 359 11.04 17.48 8.85
C THR A 359 12.09 18.57 8.69
N ASP A 360 12.61 18.81 7.47
CA ASP A 360 13.59 19.88 7.20
C ASP A 360 13.07 21.29 7.53
N VAL A 361 11.76 21.52 7.44
CA VAL A 361 11.13 22.82 7.78
C VAL A 361 10.52 22.83 9.19
N GLY A 362 10.84 21.83 10.01
CA GLY A 362 10.58 21.81 11.46
C GLY A 362 9.25 21.18 11.90
N TYR A 363 8.52 20.50 11.01
CA TYR A 363 7.40 19.65 11.43
C TYR A 363 7.90 18.33 12.02
N GLU A 364 7.18 17.80 13.01
CA GLU A 364 7.32 16.40 13.39
C GLU A 364 6.50 15.55 12.41
N THR A 365 7.16 14.69 11.66
CA THR A 365 6.51 13.86 10.65
C THR A 365 6.11 12.50 11.20
N ILE A 366 4.87 12.10 10.93
CA ILE A 366 4.30 10.84 11.42
C ILE A 366 3.90 10.00 10.21
N MET A 367 4.56 8.86 10.01
CA MET A 367 4.21 7.93 8.94
C MET A 367 3.28 6.83 9.47
N ILE A 368 2.19 6.56 8.74
CA ILE A 368 1.29 5.43 8.97
C ILE A 368 1.28 4.57 7.71
N ASN A 369 1.86 3.36 7.78
CA ASN A 369 1.87 2.41 6.66
C ASN A 369 2.15 0.98 7.16
N CYS A 370 1.76 -0.04 6.37
CA CYS A 370 1.90 -1.45 6.72
C CYS A 370 2.62 -2.31 5.66
N ASN A 371 3.27 -1.68 4.69
CA ASN A 371 4.07 -2.37 3.68
C ASN A 371 5.50 -2.62 4.19
N PRO A 372 5.94 -3.88 4.38
CA PRO A 372 7.28 -4.17 4.90
C PRO A 372 8.41 -3.96 3.88
N GLU A 373 8.09 -3.84 2.59
CA GLU A 373 9.08 -3.71 1.52
C GLU A 373 9.56 -2.27 1.33
N THR A 374 8.89 -1.29 1.95
CA THR A 374 9.03 0.12 1.59
C THR A 374 10.00 0.91 2.45
N VAL A 375 10.45 2.05 1.90
CA VAL A 375 11.29 3.02 2.62
C VAL A 375 10.45 3.83 3.60
N SER A 376 9.15 4.06 3.33
CA SER A 376 8.29 4.77 4.29
C SER A 376 8.22 4.09 5.65
N THR A 377 8.29 2.75 5.68
CA THR A 377 8.25 1.98 6.93
C THR A 377 9.66 1.73 7.48
N ASP A 378 10.65 2.47 7.01
CA ASP A 378 11.91 2.64 7.73
C ASP A 378 11.76 3.68 8.84
N TYR A 379 12.24 3.36 10.03
CA TYR A 379 12.13 4.25 11.18
C TYR A 379 13.04 5.49 11.03
N ASP A 380 14.02 5.45 10.12
CA ASP A 380 14.84 6.61 9.77
C ASP A 380 14.09 7.62 8.86
N THR A 381 12.93 7.24 8.29
CA THR A 381 12.22 8.06 7.29
C THR A 381 11.36 9.17 7.88
N SER A 382 10.78 8.94 9.05
CA SER A 382 9.87 9.86 9.73
C SER A 382 10.24 9.99 11.19
N ASP A 383 9.91 11.12 11.82
CA ASP A 383 10.15 11.31 13.25
C ASP A 383 9.44 10.25 14.10
N ARG A 384 8.27 9.77 13.65
CA ARG A 384 7.46 8.75 14.34
C ARG A 384 6.80 7.81 13.33
N LEU A 385 6.95 6.50 13.52
CA LEU A 385 6.43 5.48 12.59
C LEU A 385 5.41 4.59 13.29
N TYR A 386 4.20 4.52 12.73
CA TYR A 386 3.16 3.57 13.11
C TYR A 386 2.98 2.51 12.03
N PHE A 387 3.35 1.27 12.36
CA PHE A 387 3.20 0.11 11.45
C PHE A 387 1.79 -0.47 11.55
N GLU A 388 0.81 0.24 10.99
CA GLU A 388 -0.61 -0.02 11.21
C GLU A 388 -1.42 -0.18 9.92
N PRO A 389 -2.54 -0.95 9.96
CA PRO A 389 -3.50 -0.99 8.86
C PRO A 389 -4.01 0.41 8.52
N LEU A 390 -4.20 0.68 7.23
CA LEU A 390 -4.77 1.94 6.74
C LEU A 390 -6.30 1.87 6.70
N THR A 391 -6.90 1.57 7.85
CA THR A 391 -8.35 1.65 8.04
C THR A 391 -8.70 2.87 8.87
N PHE A 392 -9.93 3.35 8.74
CA PHE A 392 -10.41 4.49 9.51
C PHE A 392 -10.21 4.28 11.02
N GLU A 393 -10.56 3.09 11.54
CA GLU A 393 -10.38 2.73 12.94
C GLU A 393 -8.93 2.93 13.43
N HIS A 394 -7.95 2.31 12.77
CA HIS A 394 -6.56 2.34 13.24
C HIS A 394 -5.96 3.73 13.08
N VAL A 395 -6.23 4.41 11.95
CA VAL A 395 -5.77 5.78 11.70
C VAL A 395 -6.34 6.73 12.76
N MET A 396 -7.63 6.63 13.10
CA MET A 396 -8.23 7.51 14.10
C MET A 396 -7.69 7.27 15.51
N GLU A 397 -7.41 6.04 15.93
CA GLU A 397 -6.77 5.79 17.25
C GLU A 397 -5.37 6.43 17.32
N ILE A 398 -4.62 6.46 16.21
CA ILE A 398 -3.32 7.14 16.13
C ILE A 398 -3.49 8.66 16.17
N LEU A 399 -4.44 9.20 15.41
CA LEU A 399 -4.68 10.66 15.38
C LEU A 399 -5.12 11.18 16.75
N GLN A 400 -5.97 10.42 17.46
CA GLN A 400 -6.41 10.77 18.81
C GLN A 400 -5.24 10.84 19.79
N ILE A 401 -4.37 9.82 19.84
CA ILE A 401 -3.20 9.84 20.74
C ILE A 401 -2.23 10.98 20.38
N GLU A 402 -2.04 11.26 19.10
CA GLU A 402 -1.11 12.32 18.66
C GLU A 402 -1.65 13.74 18.89
N GLN A 403 -2.97 13.89 19.06
CA GLN A 403 -3.62 15.14 19.46
C GLN A 403 -3.57 15.42 20.97
N GLU A 404 -3.20 14.44 21.81
CA GLU A 404 -3.14 14.64 23.27
C GLU A 404 -2.04 15.61 23.71
N ASN A 405 -0.98 15.76 22.91
CA ASN A 405 0.11 16.69 23.17
C ASN A 405 0.60 17.33 21.86
N GLY A 406 0.90 18.62 21.88
CA GLY A 406 1.33 19.38 20.70
C GLY A 406 0.19 19.82 19.80
N THR A 407 0.45 19.91 18.49
CA THR A 407 -0.55 20.37 17.51
C THR A 407 -0.52 19.52 16.26
N LEU A 408 -1.61 18.82 15.95
CA LEU A 408 -1.80 18.20 14.64
C LEU A 408 -2.08 19.29 13.60
N HIS A 409 -1.08 19.63 12.79
CA HIS A 409 -1.24 20.58 11.67
C HIS A 409 -2.17 20.03 10.61
N GLY A 410 -2.02 18.74 10.30
CA GLY A 410 -2.97 18.00 9.49
C GLY A 410 -2.40 16.73 8.88
N VAL A 411 -3.20 16.14 7.99
CA VAL A 411 -2.97 14.83 7.39
C VAL A 411 -2.88 14.95 5.87
N ILE A 412 -1.81 14.40 5.29
CA ILE A 412 -1.64 14.26 3.85
C ILE A 412 -2.20 12.90 3.42
N VAL A 413 -3.19 12.92 2.54
CA VAL A 413 -3.90 11.73 2.02
C VAL A 413 -3.69 11.51 0.52
N GLN A 414 -3.07 12.46 -0.17
CA GLN A 414 -2.97 12.52 -1.63
C GLN A 414 -1.74 11.79 -2.18
N PHE A 415 -0.82 11.34 -1.31
CA PHE A 415 0.47 10.76 -1.71
C PHE A 415 0.49 9.24 -1.68
N GLY A 416 -0.33 8.59 -0.85
CA GLY A 416 -0.36 7.14 -0.70
C GLY A 416 -1.25 6.39 -1.71
N GLY A 417 -1.71 7.05 -2.78
CA GLY A 417 -2.64 6.45 -3.75
C GLY A 417 -4.07 6.35 -3.23
N GLN A 418 -4.84 5.33 -3.63
CA GLN A 418 -6.30 5.31 -3.35
C GLN A 418 -6.67 4.99 -1.91
N THR A 419 -5.83 4.21 -1.22
CA THR A 419 -6.12 3.77 0.15
C THR A 419 -6.41 4.94 1.08
N PRO A 420 -5.52 5.94 1.22
CA PRO A 420 -5.80 7.09 2.08
C PRO A 420 -6.90 8.01 1.54
N LEU A 421 -7.08 8.11 0.22
CA LEU A 421 -8.15 8.92 -0.36
C LEU A 421 -9.55 8.45 0.04
N LYS A 422 -9.74 7.14 0.17
CA LYS A 422 -11.00 6.56 0.68
C LYS A 422 -11.30 6.94 2.13
N LEU A 423 -10.28 7.27 2.91
CA LEU A 423 -10.41 7.68 4.31
C LEU A 423 -10.68 9.19 4.45
N ALA A 424 -10.28 10.00 3.45
CA ALA A 424 -10.24 11.45 3.55
C ALA A 424 -11.56 12.09 4.00
N LYS A 425 -12.69 11.73 3.37
CA LYS A 425 -14.03 12.25 3.73
C LYS A 425 -14.43 11.89 5.16
N ALA A 426 -14.14 10.65 5.58
CA ALA A 426 -14.48 10.20 6.92
C ALA A 426 -13.62 10.90 7.99
N LEU A 427 -12.32 11.09 7.72
CA LEU A 427 -11.41 11.81 8.62
C LEU A 427 -11.83 13.28 8.76
N GLU A 428 -12.14 13.95 7.64
CA GLU A 428 -12.62 15.33 7.63
C GLU A 428 -13.93 15.49 8.43
N ALA A 429 -14.84 14.51 8.34
CA ALA A 429 -16.09 14.50 9.11
C ALA A 429 -15.88 14.42 10.63
N GLU A 430 -14.76 13.86 11.10
CA GLU A 430 -14.34 13.89 12.52
C GLU A 430 -13.57 15.17 12.90
N GLY A 431 -13.46 16.13 11.98
CA GLY A 431 -12.75 17.40 12.20
C GLY A 431 -11.23 17.28 12.09
N ILE A 432 -10.71 16.20 11.47
CA ILE A 432 -9.28 16.07 11.19
C ILE A 432 -8.91 16.99 10.02
N PRO A 433 -7.90 17.87 10.18
CA PRO A 433 -7.49 18.77 9.11
C PRO A 433 -6.77 17.99 8.00
N ILE A 434 -7.39 17.90 6.83
CA ILE A 434 -6.77 17.37 5.61
C ILE A 434 -5.97 18.49 4.96
N LEU A 435 -4.67 18.28 4.78
CA LEU A 435 -3.77 19.24 4.13
C LEU A 435 -3.82 19.09 2.62
N GLY A 436 -3.59 20.18 1.88
CA GLY A 436 -3.59 20.15 0.42
C GLY A 436 -4.99 20.20 -0.20
N THR A 437 -5.13 19.62 -1.40
CA THR A 437 -6.41 19.59 -2.11
C THR A 437 -7.50 18.93 -1.27
N SER A 438 -8.63 19.61 -1.11
CA SER A 438 -9.72 19.16 -0.24
C SER A 438 -10.34 17.83 -0.69
N PRO A 439 -10.91 17.02 0.24
CA PRO A 439 -11.64 15.80 -0.11
C PRO A 439 -12.78 16.04 -1.10
N ASP A 440 -13.48 17.18 -1.00
CA ASP A 440 -14.53 17.54 -1.96
C ASP A 440 -14.00 17.88 -3.35
N ALA A 441 -12.85 18.56 -3.45
CA ALA A 441 -12.21 18.84 -4.75
C ALA A 441 -11.68 17.56 -5.41
N ILE A 442 -11.18 16.61 -4.61
CA ILE A 442 -10.81 15.27 -5.10
C ILE A 442 -12.03 14.54 -5.63
N ASP A 443 -13.11 14.54 -4.86
CA ASP A 443 -14.39 13.94 -5.25
C ASP A 443 -14.98 14.60 -6.49
N LEU A 444 -14.83 15.92 -6.65
CA LEU A 444 -15.28 16.66 -7.84
C LEU A 444 -14.62 16.11 -9.11
N ALA A 445 -13.32 15.78 -9.05
CA ALA A 445 -12.58 15.25 -10.19
C ALA A 445 -12.86 13.77 -10.46
N GLU A 446 -13.18 12.98 -9.41
CA GLU A 446 -13.58 11.58 -9.55
C GLU A 446 -15.06 11.42 -9.96
N ASP A 447 -15.93 12.34 -9.52
CA ASP A 447 -17.35 12.38 -9.83
C ASP A 447 -17.58 12.90 -11.25
N ARG A 448 -18.23 12.08 -12.07
CA ARG A 448 -18.33 12.34 -13.51
C ARG A 448 -19.29 13.47 -13.85
N GLU A 449 -20.40 13.64 -13.12
CA GLU A 449 -21.35 14.73 -13.39
C GLU A 449 -20.74 16.08 -13.02
N ARG A 450 -20.13 16.15 -11.84
CA ARG A 450 -19.45 17.36 -11.37
C ARG A 450 -18.25 17.70 -12.26
N PHE A 451 -17.46 16.69 -12.65
CA PHE A 451 -16.33 16.88 -13.55
C PHE A 451 -16.76 17.33 -14.95
N GLN A 452 -17.80 16.73 -15.53
CA GLN A 452 -18.31 17.15 -16.84
C GLN A 452 -18.84 18.59 -16.82
N ALA A 453 -19.54 18.98 -15.74
CA ALA A 453 -19.99 20.35 -15.56
C ALA A 453 -18.81 21.34 -15.51
N LEU A 454 -17.74 20.98 -14.79
CA LEU A 454 -16.51 21.77 -14.73
C LEU A 454 -15.86 21.93 -16.11
N VAL A 455 -15.73 20.84 -16.87
CA VAL A 455 -15.14 20.84 -18.20
C VAL A 455 -15.92 21.73 -19.16
N ASN A 456 -17.26 21.64 -19.13
CA ASN A 456 -18.14 22.50 -19.92
C ASN A 456 -18.01 23.98 -19.51
N GLN A 457 -17.92 24.26 -18.21
CA GLN A 457 -17.70 25.61 -17.69
C GLN A 457 -16.38 26.22 -18.19
N LEU A 458 -15.33 25.40 -18.26
CA LEU A 458 -14.00 25.82 -18.75
C LEU A 458 -13.90 25.85 -20.28
N GLY A 459 -14.93 25.39 -21.01
CA GLY A 459 -14.90 25.31 -22.47
C GLY A 459 -13.89 24.29 -23.01
N LEU A 460 -13.52 23.30 -22.20
CA LEU A 460 -12.59 22.24 -22.56
C LEU A 460 -13.31 21.14 -23.35
N LYS A 461 -12.58 20.43 -24.21
CA LYS A 461 -13.13 19.33 -24.99
C LYS A 461 -12.99 18.01 -24.23
N GLN A 462 -14.03 17.19 -24.28
CA GLN A 462 -14.01 15.79 -23.87
C GLN A 462 -14.45 14.90 -25.03
N PRO A 463 -14.04 13.61 -25.03
CA PRO A 463 -14.66 12.60 -25.89
C PRO A 463 -16.18 12.59 -25.67
N LYS A 464 -16.95 12.24 -26.71
CA LYS A 464 -18.40 12.06 -26.53
C LYS A 464 -18.63 10.95 -25.52
N ASN A 465 -19.40 11.23 -24.47
CA ASN A 465 -19.56 10.30 -23.36
C ASN A 465 -21.00 10.30 -22.84
N GLY A 466 -21.34 9.25 -22.09
CA GLY A 466 -22.61 9.11 -21.41
C GLY A 466 -22.54 8.11 -20.27
N ILE A 467 -23.44 8.28 -19.29
CA ILE A 467 -23.49 7.48 -18.07
C ILE A 467 -24.74 6.59 -18.11
N ALA A 468 -24.55 5.29 -17.92
CA ALA A 468 -25.63 4.31 -17.89
C ALA A 468 -25.74 3.66 -16.50
N SER A 469 -26.93 3.74 -15.90
CA SER A 469 -27.26 3.01 -14.66
C SER A 469 -28.05 1.73 -14.93
N THR A 470 -28.43 1.48 -16.17
CA THR A 470 -29.17 0.30 -16.61
C THR A 470 -28.69 -0.16 -17.98
N ASP A 471 -28.86 -1.45 -18.27
CA ASP A 471 -28.52 -2.04 -19.57
C ASP A 471 -29.20 -1.28 -20.73
N ALA A 472 -30.48 -0.93 -20.57
CA ALA A 472 -31.23 -0.20 -21.59
C ALA A 472 -30.62 1.18 -21.88
N GLN A 473 -30.23 1.93 -20.85
CA GLN A 473 -29.54 3.20 -21.01
C GLN A 473 -28.17 3.02 -21.69
N ALA A 474 -27.41 1.98 -21.32
CA ALA A 474 -26.10 1.73 -21.92
C ALA A 474 -26.20 1.49 -23.43
N LEU A 475 -27.22 0.74 -23.88
CA LEU A 475 -27.45 0.45 -25.29
C LEU A 475 -27.90 1.71 -26.08
N GLU A 476 -28.72 2.56 -25.46
CA GLU A 476 -29.16 3.84 -26.06
C GLU A 476 -27.97 4.79 -26.23
N ILE A 477 -27.20 5.00 -25.16
CA ILE A 477 -26.00 5.84 -25.15
C ILE A 477 -24.96 5.35 -26.15
N ALA A 478 -24.73 4.04 -26.23
CA ALA A 478 -23.80 3.46 -27.20
C ALA A 478 -24.21 3.75 -28.66
N THR A 479 -25.51 3.79 -28.93
CA THR A 479 -26.04 4.11 -30.27
C THR A 479 -25.83 5.59 -30.62
N GLU A 480 -25.93 6.48 -29.63
CA GLU A 480 -25.67 7.92 -29.81
C GLU A 480 -24.18 8.25 -29.99
N ILE A 481 -23.32 7.63 -29.17
CA ILE A 481 -21.87 7.83 -29.22
C ILE A 481 -21.27 7.21 -30.50
N GLY A 482 -21.67 5.98 -30.82
CA GLY A 482 -21.10 5.17 -31.90
C GLY A 482 -19.89 4.35 -31.49
N PHE A 483 -19.58 3.31 -32.28
CA PHE A 483 -18.44 2.42 -32.04
C PHE A 483 -17.20 2.82 -32.86
N PRO A 484 -15.97 2.48 -32.40
CA PRO A 484 -15.68 1.85 -31.11
C PRO A 484 -15.86 2.80 -29.92
N LEU A 485 -16.21 2.25 -28.76
CA LEU A 485 -16.36 2.97 -27.50
C LEU A 485 -15.58 2.28 -26.38
N VAL A 486 -15.20 3.04 -25.36
CA VAL A 486 -14.55 2.53 -24.14
C VAL A 486 -15.60 2.45 -23.05
N ILE A 487 -15.70 1.29 -22.41
CA ILE A 487 -16.53 1.12 -21.21
C ILE A 487 -15.65 1.24 -19.98
N ARG A 488 -16.07 2.06 -19.02
CA ARG A 488 -15.35 2.28 -17.75
C ARG A 488 -16.28 2.18 -16.55
N PRO A 489 -16.00 1.29 -15.58
CA PRO A 489 -16.66 1.34 -14.28
C PRO A 489 -16.29 2.63 -13.53
N SER A 490 -17.17 3.10 -12.64
CA SER A 490 -16.88 4.25 -11.77
C SER A 490 -15.97 3.85 -10.58
N TYR A 491 -15.20 4.80 -10.02
CA TYR A 491 -14.35 4.63 -8.82
C TYR A 491 -13.26 3.53 -8.89
N VAL A 492 -12.73 3.24 -10.08
CA VAL A 492 -11.65 2.26 -10.29
C VAL A 492 -10.35 2.93 -10.76
N LEU A 493 -9.21 2.34 -10.36
CA LEU A 493 -7.88 2.73 -10.82
C LEU A 493 -7.22 1.64 -11.65
N GLY A 494 -6.33 2.04 -12.55
CA GLY A 494 -5.48 1.12 -13.29
C GLY A 494 -6.28 0.29 -14.30
N GLY A 495 -7.29 0.88 -14.95
CA GLY A 495 -8.07 0.25 -16.01
C GLY A 495 -8.91 -0.96 -15.60
N ARG A 496 -9.22 -1.15 -14.30
CA ARG A 496 -9.91 -2.38 -13.85
C ARG A 496 -11.28 -2.52 -14.52
N ALA A 497 -11.47 -3.63 -15.22
CA ALA A 497 -12.68 -3.94 -16.00
C ALA A 497 -13.02 -2.87 -17.04
N MET A 498 -12.03 -2.13 -17.55
CA MET A 498 -12.22 -1.29 -18.74
C MET A 498 -12.07 -2.14 -20.01
N GLU A 499 -12.93 -1.93 -21.00
CA GLU A 499 -12.87 -2.67 -22.27
C GLU A 499 -13.17 -1.73 -23.45
N ILE A 500 -12.43 -1.91 -24.55
CA ILE A 500 -12.76 -1.27 -25.83
C ILE A 500 -13.76 -2.17 -26.55
N VAL A 501 -14.98 -1.66 -26.69
CA VAL A 501 -16.10 -2.33 -27.32
C VAL A 501 -16.26 -1.83 -28.75
N ARG A 502 -16.25 -2.76 -29.70
CA ARG A 502 -16.23 -2.49 -31.14
C ARG A 502 -17.60 -2.63 -31.81
N ASP A 503 -18.54 -3.31 -31.16
CA ASP A 503 -19.90 -3.49 -31.67
C ASP A 503 -20.92 -3.74 -30.54
N MET A 504 -22.19 -3.72 -30.92
CA MET A 504 -23.32 -3.88 -30.01
C MET A 504 -23.40 -5.27 -29.37
N ASP A 505 -22.89 -6.30 -30.02
CA ASP A 505 -22.94 -7.67 -29.48
C ASP A 505 -21.84 -7.90 -28.44
N GLN A 506 -20.67 -7.28 -28.60
CA GLN A 506 -19.66 -7.18 -27.56
C GLN A 506 -20.15 -6.36 -26.36
N LEU A 507 -20.84 -5.23 -26.58
CA LEU A 507 -21.44 -4.45 -25.49
C LEU A 507 -22.40 -5.28 -24.64
N LYS A 508 -23.30 -6.03 -25.27
CA LYS A 508 -24.27 -6.89 -24.56
C LYS A 508 -23.59 -7.98 -23.75
N ARG A 509 -22.54 -8.61 -24.28
CA ARG A 509 -21.74 -9.61 -23.57
C ARG A 509 -21.03 -9.00 -22.36
N TYR A 510 -20.40 -7.85 -22.54
CA TYR A 510 -19.76 -7.13 -21.44
C TYR A 510 -20.79 -6.84 -20.33
N ILE A 511 -21.97 -6.30 -20.69
CA ILE A 511 -23.01 -5.98 -19.72
C ILE A 511 -23.48 -7.25 -18.98
N SER A 512 -23.74 -8.36 -19.69
CA SER A 512 -24.18 -9.61 -19.04
C SER A 512 -23.15 -10.20 -18.08
N ASP A 513 -21.87 -10.07 -18.42
CA ASP A 513 -20.78 -10.75 -17.71
C ASP A 513 -20.17 -9.87 -16.61
N ALA A 514 -20.16 -8.55 -16.79
CA ALA A 514 -19.47 -7.59 -15.92
C ALA A 514 -20.39 -6.82 -14.96
N VAL A 515 -21.68 -6.59 -15.29
CA VAL A 515 -22.59 -5.78 -14.43
C VAL A 515 -23.04 -6.53 -13.18
N VAL A 516 -22.86 -7.86 -13.12
CA VAL A 516 -23.01 -8.64 -11.87
C VAL A 516 -21.98 -8.22 -10.80
N VAL A 517 -20.89 -7.52 -11.19
CA VAL A 517 -19.78 -7.17 -10.29
C VAL A 517 -19.87 -5.73 -9.75
N SER A 518 -20.74 -4.86 -10.30
CA SER A 518 -20.93 -3.50 -9.79
C SER A 518 -22.31 -3.31 -9.18
N GLY A 519 -22.42 -3.53 -7.86
CA GLY A 519 -23.53 -2.99 -7.08
C GLY A 519 -23.55 -1.45 -7.18
N ASP A 520 -24.76 -0.88 -7.31
CA ASP A 520 -25.15 0.54 -7.27
C ASP A 520 -24.34 1.57 -8.10
N SER A 521 -23.30 1.17 -8.83
CA SER A 521 -22.37 2.08 -9.51
C SER A 521 -22.63 2.12 -11.02
N PRO A 522 -22.82 3.30 -11.62
CA PRO A 522 -23.09 3.42 -13.05
C PRO A 522 -21.86 3.11 -13.91
N VAL A 523 -22.11 2.70 -15.15
CA VAL A 523 -21.11 2.38 -16.18
C VAL A 523 -20.97 3.57 -17.14
N LEU A 524 -19.75 3.98 -17.42
CA LEU A 524 -19.43 5.05 -18.36
C LEU A 524 -19.14 4.48 -19.75
N LEU A 525 -19.66 5.14 -20.78
CA LEU A 525 -19.36 4.86 -22.18
C LEU A 525 -18.74 6.12 -22.78
N ASP A 526 -17.54 6.00 -23.34
CA ASP A 526 -16.82 7.08 -24.02
C ASP A 526 -16.50 6.72 -25.47
N SER A 527 -16.54 7.67 -26.39
CA SER A 527 -16.06 7.45 -27.75
C SER A 527 -14.56 7.14 -27.73
N TYR A 528 -14.15 6.03 -28.35
CA TYR A 528 -12.74 5.68 -28.45
C TYR A 528 -12.02 6.59 -29.46
N LEU A 529 -11.03 7.35 -28.99
CA LEU A 529 -10.23 8.26 -29.81
C LEU A 529 -9.10 7.50 -30.53
N SER A 530 -9.46 6.66 -31.51
CA SER A 530 -8.47 5.89 -32.28
C SER A 530 -7.44 6.77 -32.97
N GLY A 531 -6.15 6.39 -32.90
CA GLY A 531 -5.03 7.12 -33.47
C GLY A 531 -4.64 8.40 -32.73
N ALA A 532 -5.18 8.65 -31.54
CA ALA A 532 -4.83 9.82 -30.74
C ALA A 532 -3.54 9.57 -29.95
N VAL A 533 -2.74 10.62 -29.78
CA VAL A 533 -1.55 10.61 -28.93
C VAL A 533 -1.98 10.88 -27.48
N GLU A 534 -1.67 9.98 -26.55
CA GLU A 534 -1.93 10.21 -25.13
C GLU A 534 -0.79 11.02 -24.48
N CYS A 535 -1.16 11.92 -23.56
CA CYS A 535 -0.25 12.78 -22.83
C CYS A 535 -0.59 12.81 -21.35
N ASP A 536 0.42 12.70 -20.48
CA ASP A 536 0.32 12.98 -19.05
C ASP A 536 0.97 14.32 -18.74
N VAL A 537 0.32 15.13 -17.89
CA VAL A 537 0.85 16.41 -17.41
C VAL A 537 0.81 16.41 -15.89
N ASP A 538 1.98 16.46 -15.26
CA ASP A 538 2.10 16.61 -13.80
C ASP A 538 2.36 18.08 -13.45
N ALA A 539 1.64 18.62 -12.47
CA ALA A 539 1.71 20.02 -12.07
C ALA A 539 1.63 20.22 -10.56
N LEU A 540 2.22 21.33 -10.11
CA LEU A 540 2.14 21.85 -8.75
C LEU A 540 1.20 23.05 -8.71
N CYS A 541 0.39 23.15 -7.67
CA CYS A 541 -0.47 24.32 -7.44
C CYS A 541 -0.49 24.68 -5.95
N ASP A 542 -0.50 25.97 -5.62
CA ASP A 542 -0.67 26.48 -4.24
C ASP A 542 -2.09 27.03 -3.96
N GLY A 543 -3.00 26.83 -4.91
CA GLY A 543 -4.37 27.34 -4.91
C GLY A 543 -4.57 28.54 -5.84
N GLU A 544 -3.49 29.28 -6.15
CA GLU A 544 -3.55 30.45 -7.04
C GLU A 544 -2.57 30.33 -8.22
N ASN A 545 -1.35 29.90 -7.96
CA ASN A 545 -0.26 29.78 -8.91
C ASN A 545 -0.05 28.32 -9.27
N VAL A 546 0.23 28.06 -10.55
CA VAL A 546 0.41 26.73 -11.10
C VAL A 546 1.77 26.64 -11.78
N HIS A 547 2.48 25.53 -11.56
CA HIS A 547 3.69 25.19 -12.28
C HIS A 547 3.58 23.80 -12.89
N VAL A 548 3.55 23.74 -14.23
CA VAL A 548 3.62 22.47 -14.96
C VAL A 548 5.03 21.92 -14.85
N SER A 549 5.15 20.78 -14.16
CA SER A 549 6.42 20.16 -13.81
C SER A 549 6.91 19.16 -14.85
N GLY A 550 6.01 18.60 -15.65
CA GLY A 550 6.34 17.60 -16.67
C GLY A 550 5.21 17.43 -17.68
N ILE A 551 5.55 17.40 -18.96
CA ILE A 551 4.65 17.01 -20.05
C ILE A 551 5.24 15.75 -20.67
N MET A 552 4.53 14.65 -20.57
CA MET A 552 4.95 13.34 -21.05
C MET A 552 4.08 12.94 -22.22
N GLN A 553 4.72 12.67 -23.36
CA GLN A 553 4.03 12.12 -24.52
C GLN A 553 4.19 10.60 -24.53
N HIS A 554 3.09 9.86 -24.62
CA HIS A 554 3.15 8.40 -24.73
C HIS A 554 3.63 7.97 -26.12
N ILE A 555 4.24 6.80 -26.18
CA ILE A 555 4.67 6.18 -27.44
C ILE A 555 3.50 5.42 -28.07
N GLU A 556 2.73 4.70 -27.27
CA GLU A 556 1.49 4.05 -27.64
C GLU A 556 0.35 5.06 -27.85
N GLU A 557 -0.65 4.66 -28.66
CA GLU A 557 -1.87 5.47 -28.84
C GLU A 557 -2.77 5.42 -27.61
N ALA A 558 -3.62 6.44 -27.46
CA ALA A 558 -4.68 6.45 -26.45
C ALA A 558 -5.56 5.20 -26.59
N GLY A 559 -5.59 4.39 -25.53
CA GLY A 559 -6.20 3.06 -25.55
C GLY A 559 -5.32 1.99 -24.88
N VAL A 560 -4.01 2.19 -24.90
CA VAL A 560 -3.09 1.51 -23.99
C VAL A 560 -2.99 2.34 -22.72
N HIS A 561 -3.25 1.71 -21.57
CA HIS A 561 -3.33 2.43 -20.30
C HIS A 561 -1.98 3.08 -19.93
N SER A 562 -1.99 4.33 -19.47
CA SER A 562 -0.79 5.12 -19.10
C SER A 562 0.26 4.42 -18.22
N GLY A 563 -0.19 3.50 -17.36
CA GLY A 563 0.68 2.66 -16.53
C GLY A 563 1.57 1.72 -17.33
N ASP A 564 1.07 1.23 -18.47
CA ASP A 564 1.71 0.23 -19.33
C ASP A 564 2.39 0.87 -20.54
N SER A 565 1.98 2.08 -20.94
CA SER A 565 2.59 2.82 -22.06
C SER A 565 4.02 3.28 -21.74
N ALA A 566 4.92 3.24 -22.72
CA ALA A 566 6.15 3.99 -22.67
C ALA A 566 5.85 5.50 -22.83
N CYS A 567 6.68 6.38 -22.26
CA CYS A 567 6.50 7.82 -22.45
C CYS A 567 7.82 8.59 -22.48
N SER A 568 7.80 9.74 -23.16
CA SER A 568 8.93 10.63 -23.35
C SER A 568 8.70 11.97 -22.67
N LEU A 569 9.70 12.45 -21.93
CA LEU A 569 9.82 13.81 -21.43
C LEU A 569 11.16 14.40 -21.94
N PRO A 570 11.14 15.51 -22.71
CA PRO A 570 9.95 16.23 -23.18
C PRO A 570 9.20 15.44 -24.27
N PRO A 571 8.03 15.92 -24.72
CA PRO A 571 7.33 15.37 -25.89
C PRO A 571 8.24 15.32 -27.12
N HIS A 572 8.19 14.24 -27.88
CA HIS A 572 9.11 14.00 -29.00
C HIS A 572 8.54 14.44 -30.36
N SER A 573 7.21 14.58 -30.48
CA SER A 573 6.56 14.95 -31.75
C SER A 573 5.41 15.96 -31.62
N LEU A 574 4.99 16.34 -30.41
CA LEU A 574 4.01 17.40 -30.23
C LEU A 574 4.58 18.77 -30.61
N SER A 575 3.76 19.61 -31.26
CA SER A 575 4.15 20.97 -31.61
C SER A 575 4.13 21.88 -30.37
N LYS A 576 4.86 23.00 -30.45
CA LYS A 576 4.91 23.98 -29.36
C LYS A 576 3.51 24.52 -29.03
N GLU A 577 2.70 24.76 -30.06
CA GLU A 577 1.33 25.26 -29.90
C GLU A 577 0.46 24.29 -29.08
N ILE A 578 0.62 22.98 -29.31
CA ILE A 578 -0.10 21.96 -28.53
C ILE A 578 0.44 21.91 -27.10
N THR A 579 1.76 21.91 -26.90
CA THR A 579 2.33 21.88 -25.54
C THR A 579 1.96 23.11 -24.72
N ASP A 580 1.94 24.31 -25.34
CA ASP A 580 1.50 25.54 -24.69
C ASP A 580 0.01 25.45 -24.31
N ALA A 581 -0.83 24.92 -25.21
CA ALA A 581 -2.26 24.72 -24.92
C ALA A 581 -2.50 23.68 -23.81
N LEU A 582 -1.68 22.62 -23.72
CA LEU A 582 -1.75 21.66 -22.61
C LEU A 582 -1.42 22.34 -21.27
N ILE A 583 -0.44 23.25 -21.25
CA ILE A 583 -0.09 24.04 -20.06
C ILE A 583 -1.26 24.94 -19.66
N GLU A 584 -1.85 25.67 -20.60
CA GLU A 584 -2.98 26.57 -20.36
C GLU A 584 -4.20 25.81 -19.80
N GLN A 585 -4.54 24.66 -20.38
CA GLN A 585 -5.65 23.84 -19.89
C GLN A 585 -5.38 23.26 -18.51
N THR A 586 -4.13 22.86 -18.24
CA THR A 586 -3.71 22.35 -16.92
C THR A 586 -3.81 23.44 -15.85
N ASP A 587 -3.35 24.66 -16.15
CA ASP A 587 -3.47 25.82 -15.26
C ASP A 587 -4.93 26.15 -14.94
N ALA A 588 -5.79 26.17 -15.96
CA ALA A 588 -7.21 26.42 -15.79
C ALA A 588 -7.89 25.35 -14.91
N LEU A 589 -7.58 24.07 -15.13
CA LEU A 589 -8.10 22.95 -14.34
C LEU A 589 -7.63 23.02 -12.88
N ALA A 590 -6.35 23.30 -12.64
CA ALA A 590 -5.78 23.41 -11.30
C ALA A 590 -6.50 24.47 -10.45
N LYS A 591 -6.68 25.66 -11.03
CA LYS A 591 -7.37 26.78 -10.38
C LYS A 591 -8.84 26.48 -10.16
N ALA A 592 -9.52 25.90 -11.13
CA ALA A 592 -10.94 25.62 -11.03
C ALA A 592 -11.26 24.51 -10.01
N LEU A 593 -10.34 23.57 -9.81
CA LEU A 593 -10.40 22.53 -8.78
C LEU A 593 -9.87 23.00 -7.41
N ASN A 594 -9.31 24.21 -7.31
CA ASN A 594 -8.62 24.71 -6.11
C ASN A 594 -7.55 23.71 -5.62
N VAL A 595 -6.73 23.20 -6.54
CA VAL A 595 -5.66 22.24 -6.22
C VAL A 595 -4.64 22.89 -5.29
N VAL A 596 -4.23 22.18 -4.24
CA VAL A 596 -3.08 22.54 -3.40
C VAL A 596 -2.20 21.30 -3.24
N GLY A 597 -0.96 21.37 -3.76
CA GLY A 597 -0.05 20.25 -3.87
C GLY A 597 0.12 19.77 -5.30
N LEU A 598 0.05 18.46 -5.53
CA LEU A 598 0.20 17.83 -6.85
C LEU A 598 -1.14 17.62 -7.54
N MET A 599 -1.12 17.73 -8.87
CA MET A 599 -2.13 17.15 -9.74
C MET A 599 -1.51 16.51 -10.96
N ASN A 600 -2.27 15.59 -11.57
CA ASN A 600 -1.98 15.00 -12.85
C ASN A 600 -3.19 15.17 -13.78
N VAL A 601 -2.95 15.44 -15.04
CA VAL A 601 -3.97 15.55 -16.08
C VAL A 601 -3.60 14.66 -17.26
N GLN A 602 -4.56 13.87 -17.72
CA GLN A 602 -4.41 13.04 -18.92
C GLN A 602 -5.18 13.64 -20.08
N PHE A 603 -4.50 13.78 -21.21
CA PHE A 603 -5.06 14.31 -22.45
C PHE A 603 -4.85 13.32 -23.60
N ALA A 604 -5.72 13.41 -24.60
CA ALA A 604 -5.55 12.80 -25.92
C ALA A 604 -5.47 13.91 -26.98
N VAL A 605 -4.47 13.86 -27.86
CA VAL A 605 -4.29 14.81 -28.96
C VAL A 605 -4.61 14.11 -30.28
N LYS A 606 -5.60 14.63 -31.01
CA LYS A 606 -6.01 14.09 -32.31
C LYS A 606 -6.34 15.23 -33.27
N ASP A 607 -5.79 15.18 -34.48
CA ASP A 607 -6.03 16.19 -35.53
C ASP A 607 -5.80 17.64 -35.04
N ASN A 608 -4.75 17.85 -34.22
CA ASN A 608 -4.43 19.10 -33.52
C ASN A 608 -5.50 19.61 -32.54
N GLU A 609 -6.43 18.74 -32.12
CA GLU A 609 -7.38 19.02 -31.05
C GLU A 609 -6.99 18.26 -29.78
N ILE A 610 -7.10 18.95 -28.65
CA ILE A 610 -6.82 18.39 -27.32
C ILE A 610 -8.15 17.96 -26.70
N TYR A 611 -8.22 16.70 -26.26
CA TYR A 611 -9.34 16.11 -25.55
C TYR A 611 -8.89 15.74 -24.14
N LEU A 612 -9.65 16.14 -23.13
CA LEU A 612 -9.40 15.80 -21.74
C LEU A 612 -9.91 14.39 -21.43
N ILE A 613 -9.07 13.53 -20.84
CA ILE A 613 -9.43 12.16 -20.44
C ILE A 613 -9.86 12.13 -18.98
N GLU A 614 -8.98 12.57 -18.08
CA GLU A 614 -9.23 12.63 -16.64
C GLU A 614 -8.28 13.61 -15.93
N VAL A 615 -8.66 14.00 -14.71
CA VAL A 615 -7.82 14.79 -13.81
C VAL A 615 -7.72 14.06 -12.48
N ASN A 616 -6.50 13.94 -11.97
CA ASN A 616 -6.17 13.31 -10.71
C ASN A 616 -5.56 14.38 -9.78
N PRO A 617 -6.35 15.04 -8.90
CA PRO A 617 -5.87 16.09 -8.00
C PRO A 617 -5.09 15.53 -6.80
N ARG A 618 -4.06 14.74 -7.09
CA ARG A 618 -3.23 13.96 -6.18
C ARG A 618 -1.90 13.62 -6.84
N ALA A 619 -1.00 12.97 -6.10
CA ALA A 619 0.20 12.40 -6.70
C ALA A 619 -0.16 11.32 -7.74
N SER A 620 0.51 11.35 -8.88
CA SER A 620 0.46 10.31 -9.91
C SER A 620 1.68 9.40 -9.80
N ARG A 621 1.64 8.27 -10.52
CA ARG A 621 2.77 7.35 -10.59
C ARG A 621 3.94 7.91 -11.41
N THR A 622 3.73 8.96 -12.20
CA THR A 622 4.77 9.59 -13.03
C THR A 622 5.61 10.59 -12.27
N VAL A 623 5.17 11.06 -11.09
CA VAL A 623 5.89 12.02 -10.24
C VAL A 623 7.36 11.67 -10.00
N PRO A 624 7.75 10.44 -9.62
CA PRO A 624 9.17 10.11 -9.43
C PRO A 624 9.98 10.20 -10.74
N PHE A 625 9.38 9.82 -11.87
CA PHE A 625 10.02 9.92 -13.18
C PHE A 625 10.22 11.39 -13.58
N VAL A 626 9.19 12.23 -13.46
CA VAL A 626 9.27 13.67 -13.73
C VAL A 626 10.32 14.32 -12.84
N ALA A 627 10.31 14.02 -11.53
CA ALA A 627 11.26 14.57 -10.58
C ALA A 627 12.73 14.25 -10.95
N LYS A 628 12.99 13.03 -11.44
CA LYS A 628 14.32 12.63 -11.89
C LYS A 628 14.69 13.18 -13.26
N ALA A 629 13.73 13.33 -14.16
CA ALA A 629 13.97 13.84 -15.50
C ALA A 629 14.28 15.34 -15.50
N THR A 630 13.61 16.11 -14.62
CA THR A 630 13.76 17.57 -14.52
C THR A 630 14.72 18.03 -13.42
N ASP A 631 15.16 17.10 -12.57
CA ASP A 631 16.01 17.37 -11.40
C ASP A 631 15.35 18.36 -10.42
N SER A 632 14.04 18.20 -10.22
CA SER A 632 13.20 19.00 -9.30
C SER A 632 12.42 18.06 -8.37
N ALA A 633 12.53 18.26 -7.05
CA ALA A 633 11.91 17.40 -6.05
C ALA A 633 10.42 17.75 -5.86
N ILE A 634 9.61 17.59 -6.91
CA ILE A 634 8.23 18.08 -6.97
C ILE A 634 7.33 17.49 -5.86
N ALA A 635 7.57 16.25 -5.40
CA ALA A 635 6.86 15.69 -4.25
C ALA A 635 7.20 16.41 -2.93
N SER A 636 8.46 16.78 -2.73
CA SER A 636 8.92 17.55 -1.57
C SER A 636 8.40 18.99 -1.58
N ILE A 637 8.36 19.63 -2.76
CA ILE A 637 7.78 20.96 -2.94
C ILE A 637 6.28 20.88 -2.64
N ALA A 638 5.56 19.95 -3.26
CA ALA A 638 4.12 19.76 -3.03
C ALA A 638 3.77 19.54 -1.57
N ALA A 639 4.57 18.76 -0.83
CA ALA A 639 4.35 18.58 0.61
C ALA A 639 4.39 19.91 1.38
N ARG A 640 5.32 20.81 1.04
CA ARG A 640 5.41 22.15 1.63
C ARG A 640 4.25 23.05 1.21
N LEU A 641 3.80 22.95 -0.04
CA LEU A 641 2.59 23.65 -0.50
C LEU A 641 1.35 23.21 0.30
N MET A 642 1.16 21.90 0.46
CA MET A 642 0.07 21.35 1.27
C MET A 642 0.17 21.77 2.74
N ALA A 643 1.39 21.99 3.27
CA ALA A 643 1.60 22.50 4.62
C ALA A 643 1.43 24.03 4.75
N GLY A 644 1.23 24.76 3.64
CA GLY A 644 0.87 26.18 3.62
C GLY A 644 1.94 27.13 3.08
N GLU A 645 3.06 26.64 2.54
CA GLU A 645 4.01 27.51 1.83
C GLU A 645 3.48 27.90 0.44
N PRO A 646 3.62 29.17 0.01
CA PRO A 646 3.23 29.57 -1.33
C PRO A 646 4.25 29.06 -2.37
N LEU A 647 3.79 28.87 -3.63
CA LEU A 647 4.65 28.45 -4.73
C LEU A 647 5.79 29.44 -4.99
N SER A 648 5.59 30.73 -4.67
CA SER A 648 6.59 31.79 -4.77
C SER A 648 7.82 31.58 -3.87
N ASN A 649 7.77 30.68 -2.88
CA ASN A 649 8.96 30.33 -2.09
C ASN A 649 9.98 29.49 -2.87
N PHE A 650 9.56 28.89 -3.99
CA PHE A 650 10.40 28.03 -4.81
C PHE A 650 10.81 28.79 -6.07
N PRO A 651 12.10 29.14 -6.24
CA PRO A 651 12.54 29.94 -7.37
C PRO A 651 12.35 29.16 -8.69
N VAL A 652 11.89 29.85 -9.72
CA VAL A 652 11.86 29.31 -11.08
C VAL A 652 13.29 29.18 -11.57
N ARG A 653 13.66 27.99 -12.03
CA ARG A 653 14.98 27.72 -12.60
C ARG A 653 15.05 28.36 -13.98
N GLU A 654 16.18 28.99 -14.29
CA GLU A 654 16.45 29.46 -15.64
C GLU A 654 16.36 28.29 -16.65
N PRO A 655 15.80 28.52 -17.85
CA PRO A 655 15.73 27.49 -18.88
C PRO A 655 17.13 26.96 -19.23
N TYR A 656 17.18 25.68 -19.63
CA TYR A 656 18.43 25.10 -20.12
C TYR A 656 18.90 25.79 -21.40
N ASP A 657 20.21 25.98 -21.53
CA ASP A 657 20.82 26.49 -22.76
C ASP A 657 20.65 25.46 -23.89
N GLU A 658 20.00 25.86 -24.98
CA GLU A 658 19.71 25.01 -26.15
C GLU A 658 20.98 24.50 -26.86
N THR A 659 22.16 25.05 -26.55
CA THR A 659 23.44 24.63 -27.11
C THR A 659 24.13 23.50 -26.32
N ILE A 660 23.59 23.12 -25.16
CA ILE A 660 24.13 22.03 -24.33
C ILE A 660 23.95 20.68 -25.05
N SER A 661 25.06 19.96 -25.23
CA SER A 661 25.01 18.58 -25.76
C SER A 661 24.73 17.58 -24.64
N ALA A 662 24.04 16.47 -24.94
CA ALA A 662 23.73 15.42 -23.96
C ALA A 662 24.96 14.84 -23.22
N ASP A 663 26.15 14.89 -23.83
CA ASP A 663 27.39 14.37 -23.23
C ASP A 663 28.09 15.36 -22.28
N GLN A 664 27.57 16.59 -22.14
CA GLN A 664 28.14 17.60 -21.24
C GLN A 664 27.57 17.44 -19.83
N MET A 665 28.46 17.12 -18.88
CA MET A 665 28.10 17.03 -17.47
C MET A 665 27.67 18.41 -16.94
N GLN A 666 26.38 18.53 -16.60
CA GLN A 666 25.83 19.72 -15.96
C GLN A 666 25.94 19.61 -14.44
N PRO A 667 26.13 20.72 -13.71
CA PRO A 667 25.97 20.72 -12.27
C PRO A 667 24.54 20.29 -11.92
N GLN A 668 24.40 19.51 -10.85
CA GLN A 668 23.09 19.10 -10.36
C GLN A 668 22.29 20.35 -9.97
N GLY A 669 21.03 20.44 -10.42
CA GLY A 669 20.17 21.56 -10.10
C GLY A 669 19.79 21.57 -8.63
N ASP A 670 19.41 22.73 -8.09
CA ASP A 670 18.80 22.80 -6.76
C ASP A 670 17.45 22.06 -6.81
N PRO A 671 17.25 20.99 -6.02
CA PRO A 671 16.01 20.21 -6.03
C PRO A 671 14.77 21.01 -5.63
N PHE A 672 14.92 22.16 -4.95
CA PHE A 672 13.80 23.02 -4.53
C PHE A 672 13.53 24.19 -5.49
N THR A 673 13.95 24.08 -6.76
CA THR A 673 13.55 25.01 -7.83
C THR A 673 12.42 24.45 -8.70
N LEU A 674 11.60 25.33 -9.25
CA LEU A 674 10.60 25.02 -10.27
C LEU A 674 11.29 24.94 -11.65
N ALA A 675 11.57 23.72 -12.12
CA ALA A 675 12.34 23.49 -13.34
C ALA A 675 11.43 23.50 -14.59
N ASP A 676 11.92 24.05 -15.70
CA ASP A 676 11.24 23.95 -16.99
C ASP A 676 11.21 22.47 -17.45
N PRO A 677 10.03 21.91 -17.78
CA PRO A 677 9.93 20.54 -18.28
C PRO A 677 10.59 20.34 -19.66
N LYS A 678 10.92 21.40 -20.40
CA LYS A 678 11.65 21.33 -21.67
C LYS A 678 13.16 21.14 -21.41
N THR A 679 13.56 19.89 -21.18
CA THR A 679 14.99 19.52 -21.04
C THR A 679 15.69 19.42 -22.41
N PRO A 680 17.02 19.68 -22.49
CA PRO A 680 17.77 19.54 -23.74
C PRO A 680 18.12 18.07 -24.07
N TRP A 681 17.85 17.15 -23.14
CA TRP A 681 17.90 15.70 -23.31
C TRP A 681 16.51 15.08 -23.26
N PHE A 682 16.38 13.85 -23.75
CA PHE A 682 15.18 13.04 -23.61
C PHE A 682 15.33 12.04 -22.46
N SER A 683 14.30 11.98 -21.62
CA SER A 683 14.09 10.93 -20.63
C SER A 683 12.92 10.07 -21.08
N VAL A 684 13.10 8.74 -21.07
CA VAL A 684 12.06 7.79 -21.50
C VAL A 684 11.76 6.82 -20.37
N LYS A 685 10.47 6.67 -20.04
CA LYS A 685 9.96 5.63 -19.15
C LYS A 685 9.48 4.45 -19.99
N GLU A 686 9.80 3.23 -19.56
CA GLU A 686 9.28 1.98 -20.12
C GLU A 686 8.67 1.12 -18.99
N ALA A 687 7.62 0.37 -19.30
CA ALA A 687 6.96 -0.54 -18.36
C ALA A 687 7.55 -1.97 -18.43
N VAL A 688 7.41 -2.72 -17.34
CA VAL A 688 7.79 -4.14 -17.29
C VAL A 688 6.55 -4.97 -16.96
N LEU A 689 6.12 -5.81 -17.89
CA LEU A 689 4.85 -6.53 -17.81
C LEU A 689 5.04 -7.97 -17.30
N PRO A 690 4.18 -8.48 -16.39
CA PRO A 690 4.39 -9.76 -15.72
C PRO A 690 3.82 -10.97 -16.48
N PHE A 691 3.51 -10.87 -17.77
CA PHE A 691 2.82 -11.92 -18.54
C PHE A 691 3.50 -13.30 -18.43
N ALA A 692 4.83 -13.35 -18.41
CA ALA A 692 5.59 -14.60 -18.24
C ALA A 692 5.31 -15.33 -16.90
N ARG A 693 4.76 -14.64 -15.90
CA ARG A 693 4.36 -15.22 -14.59
C ARG A 693 2.92 -15.76 -14.60
N PHE A 694 2.14 -15.43 -15.62
CA PHE A 694 0.72 -15.79 -15.74
C PHE A 694 0.47 -16.49 -17.08
N PRO A 695 0.93 -17.75 -17.24
CA PRO A 695 0.63 -18.53 -18.44
C PRO A 695 -0.89 -18.69 -18.58
N GLY A 696 -1.39 -18.60 -19.82
CA GLY A 696 -2.83 -18.63 -20.14
C GLY A 696 -3.48 -17.25 -20.30
N VAL A 697 -2.76 -16.17 -19.95
CA VAL A 697 -3.14 -14.80 -20.34
C VAL A 697 -2.69 -14.55 -21.78
N ASP A 698 -3.49 -13.82 -22.54
CA ASP A 698 -3.13 -13.36 -23.90
C ASP A 698 -1.98 -12.34 -23.83
N THR A 699 -0.97 -12.48 -24.68
CA THR A 699 0.30 -11.74 -24.59
C THR A 699 0.67 -11.00 -25.85
#